data_AF-A0A7V4AU79-F1
#
_entry.id   AF-A0A7V4AU79-F1
#
_cell.length_a   1.000
_cell.length_b   1.000
_cell.length_c   1.000
_cell.angle_alpha   90.00
_cell.angle_beta   90.00
_cell.angle_gamma   90.00
#
_symmetry.space_group_name_H-M   'P 1'
#
loop_
_entity.id
_entity.type
_entity.pdbx_description
1 polymer ?
#
loop_
_entity_poly.entity_id
_entity_poly.type
_entity_poly.pdbx_seq_one_letter_code
_entity_poly.pdbx_strand_id
1 'polypeptide(L)'
;MRIRVIACGVFEPYLEHLASEAGASVSVRVLDAGLHEAPGDLRLQLQKEIDESSASGQYDAIVLVYGLCGRGVANLASRGIPIAMPRAHDCITLFLGSREEYLRQFRANPGTLYHTRGWIEQKINPRNRDAAQLYRRYGTEDISAHPDFRRLSEAYGEENAGFILSFLDGWKKNYTRAAYIDLGIPGEDTCKAFTRQAAGLLGWKHEEIRGDLDLMRSLVRGNWDDERIFVLPPRHRVVATGDDRIYDAAALESEGLPDGVFSDRDVVVVSEGGSGGASGIGLGIDAGGTYTDAVVFDMGERTVLAKAKALTTYHDLALGISEALDRLPPDLLRQVRVTSLSTTLATNYIVEGRSRKVGLIALTPLWRHNRQQIGHEPAEWVPGHVTMSGEVAVPLDEEACIAALERLVREEQCDAIVVAGQATIRNPEQAERVRQLANQLFDVPVICDHEVARRLNWINRARTAIANACLLPVIRDLISSVRSVLRERGIEGRLLVVKGDGTPVDESVALERPVETILSGPAASVSGARALTGLDNALVLDIGGTTTDCAVIQDGQVAVAPDGAVVGGSTISVDAVEITTVGLGGDSRLSFTPDRRIVVGPERNIPLCYLAAEHAEVRRFLDRLDPGFYQQSADASALDVLVLAGRPPEGLTPPESMLVELLSGGPIPAAECAARMGLVAPELLPLSRLEGRGVVKRGALTPTDLLHVTGEFQRWDCAAARKALEVFASMMGLPADEVLALALREVTKRVFEVIVRRQVKSEQPQLVLDGPGWDFLMDRAFEDGGQPLKMRASLTTPVVALGAPAETLVKPVDRHLDVRVVVPEHADVANAVGAVAAEITAREEVLIRPGEVSNYVLHGRRERMEFSELARATETAIELARSRAVEAALKAGAASPQVTVSRRDRTGAISSGGSVFLERRVVAVASGPPALVGQETAARTHS
;
A
#
# COMPACT_ATOMS: atom_id res chain seq x y z
N MET A 1 -27.28 -30.03 45.52
CA MET A 1 -26.98 -29.37 44.24
C MET A 1 -25.96 -30.22 43.52
N ARG A 2 -26.19 -30.61 42.27
CA ARG A 2 -25.24 -31.33 41.43
C ARG A 2 -24.36 -30.31 40.71
N ILE A 3 -23.06 -30.30 41.00
CA ILE A 3 -22.14 -29.26 40.54
C ILE A 3 -21.15 -29.85 39.54
N ARG A 4 -20.98 -29.15 38.41
CA ARG A 4 -19.86 -29.39 37.49
C ARG A 4 -18.74 -28.40 37.76
N VAL A 5 -17.58 -28.87 38.18
CA VAL A 5 -16.37 -28.07 38.35
C VAL A 5 -15.55 -28.16 37.07
N ILE A 6 -15.25 -27.03 36.44
CA ILE A 6 -14.34 -26.91 35.29
C ILE A 6 -13.12 -26.12 35.75
N ALA A 7 -11.94 -26.71 35.62
CA ALA A 7 -10.73 -26.19 36.25
C ALA A 7 -9.49 -26.32 35.36
N CYS A 8 -8.51 -25.43 35.60
CA CYS A 8 -7.19 -25.55 35.01
C CYS A 8 -6.46 -26.78 35.56
N GLY A 9 -5.64 -27.44 34.73
CA GLY A 9 -4.75 -28.54 35.09
C GLY A 9 -4.02 -28.34 36.41
N VAL A 10 -3.53 -27.12 36.65
CA VAL A 10 -2.78 -26.78 37.87
C VAL A 10 -3.56 -26.96 39.17
N PHE A 11 -4.89 -27.10 39.11
CA PHE A 11 -5.75 -27.32 40.27
C PHE A 11 -6.11 -28.79 40.49
N GLU A 12 -5.80 -29.70 39.56
CA GLU A 12 -6.22 -31.11 39.58
C GLU A 12 -5.90 -31.83 40.90
N PRO A 13 -4.66 -31.81 41.43
CA PRO A 13 -4.34 -32.53 42.67
C PRO A 13 -5.14 -32.04 43.90
N TYR A 14 -5.55 -30.77 43.88
CA TYR A 14 -6.28 -30.13 44.97
C TYR A 14 -7.78 -30.36 44.86
N LEU A 15 -8.31 -30.37 43.63
CA LEU A 15 -9.72 -30.62 43.37
C LEU A 15 -10.09 -32.10 43.56
N GLU A 16 -9.20 -33.03 43.26
CA GLU A 16 -9.39 -34.45 43.61
C GLU A 16 -9.54 -34.64 45.13
N HIS A 17 -8.68 -33.97 45.90
CA HIS A 17 -8.76 -33.97 47.36
C HIS A 17 -10.07 -33.35 47.86
N LEU A 18 -10.44 -32.16 47.39
CA LEU A 18 -11.67 -31.46 47.80
C LEU A 18 -12.95 -32.18 47.33
N ALA A 19 -12.95 -32.80 46.16
CA ALA A 19 -14.08 -33.59 45.66
C ALA A 19 -14.31 -34.83 46.53
N SER A 20 -13.24 -35.45 47.05
CA SER A 20 -13.35 -36.57 47.99
C SER A 20 -14.02 -36.17 49.33
N GLU A 21 -13.86 -34.92 49.76
CA GLU A 21 -14.52 -34.37 50.96
C GLU A 21 -16.00 -33.98 50.72
N ALA A 22 -16.36 -33.60 49.49
CA ALA A 22 -17.68 -33.06 49.14
C ALA A 22 -18.74 -34.12 48.75
N GLY A 23 -18.33 -35.39 48.57
CA GLY A 23 -19.22 -36.52 48.23
C GLY A 23 -19.70 -36.55 46.77
N ALA A 24 -20.61 -37.48 46.44
CA ALA A 24 -21.04 -37.83 45.08
C ALA A 24 -21.84 -36.75 44.30
N SER A 25 -21.86 -35.50 44.77
CA SER A 25 -22.61 -34.39 44.18
C SER A 25 -21.76 -33.45 43.30
N VAL A 26 -20.46 -33.71 43.20
CA VAL A 26 -19.49 -32.89 42.45
C VAL A 26 -18.82 -33.73 41.35
N SER A 27 -18.79 -33.20 40.13
CA SER A 27 -18.12 -33.76 38.96
C SER A 27 -17.01 -32.81 38.50
N VAL A 28 -15.78 -33.29 38.40
CA VAL A 28 -14.62 -32.45 38.04
C VAL A 28 -14.21 -32.69 36.57
N ARG A 29 -13.96 -31.59 35.86
CA ARG A 29 -13.35 -31.55 34.54
C ARG A 29 -12.13 -30.67 34.55
N VAL A 30 -11.01 -31.28 34.23
CA VAL A 30 -9.74 -30.59 34.13
C VAL A 30 -9.43 -30.31 32.65
N LEU A 31 -9.06 -29.06 32.36
CA LEU A 31 -8.57 -28.63 31.05
C LEU A 31 -7.05 -28.42 31.09
N ASP A 32 -6.40 -28.52 29.93
CA ASP A 32 -4.95 -28.37 29.81
C ASP A 32 -4.48 -27.02 30.38
N ALA A 33 -3.48 -27.07 31.28
CA ALA A 33 -2.87 -25.89 31.87
C ALA A 33 -2.19 -25.00 30.81
N GLY A 34 -1.76 -25.57 29.69
CA GLY A 34 -1.23 -24.91 28.49
C GLY A 34 -2.09 -23.76 27.98
N LEU A 35 -3.42 -23.91 28.08
CA LEU A 35 -4.39 -22.93 27.55
C LEU A 35 -4.26 -21.53 28.17
N HIS A 36 -3.61 -21.39 29.34
CA HIS A 36 -3.32 -20.09 29.94
C HIS A 36 -2.49 -19.14 29.03
N GLU A 37 -1.65 -19.70 28.16
CA GLU A 37 -0.81 -18.92 27.23
C GLU A 37 -1.60 -18.47 25.98
N ALA A 38 -2.80 -19.02 25.78
CA ALA A 38 -3.70 -18.70 24.69
C ALA A 38 -5.11 -18.38 25.23
N PRO A 39 -5.33 -17.19 25.85
CA PRO A 39 -6.59 -16.84 26.52
C PRO A 39 -7.82 -16.88 25.60
N GLY A 40 -7.63 -16.73 24.28
CA GLY A 40 -8.67 -16.97 23.28
C GLY A 40 -9.11 -18.44 23.24
N ASP A 41 -8.18 -19.38 23.10
CA ASP A 41 -8.46 -20.82 23.07
C ASP A 41 -9.00 -21.33 24.40
N LEU A 42 -8.49 -20.81 25.52
CA LEU A 42 -9.02 -21.09 26.85
C LEU A 42 -10.52 -20.74 26.95
N ARG A 43 -10.90 -19.53 26.50
CA ARG A 43 -12.30 -19.09 26.52
C ARG A 43 -13.21 -20.04 25.76
N LEU A 44 -12.75 -20.55 24.61
CA LEU A 44 -13.53 -21.47 23.77
C LEU A 44 -13.75 -22.81 24.43
N GLN A 45 -12.68 -23.39 24.98
CA GLN A 45 -12.78 -24.68 25.67
C GLN A 45 -13.65 -24.57 26.93
N LEU A 46 -13.53 -23.46 27.66
CA LEU A 46 -14.40 -23.18 28.80
C LEU A 46 -15.87 -23.04 28.38
N GLN A 47 -16.16 -22.23 27.36
CA GLN A 47 -17.53 -22.06 26.89
C GLN A 47 -18.14 -23.38 26.39
N LYS A 48 -17.36 -24.19 25.68
CA LYS A 48 -17.77 -25.52 25.22
C LYS A 48 -18.18 -26.41 26.39
N GLU A 49 -17.32 -26.55 27.40
CA GLU A 49 -17.63 -27.38 28.56
C GLU A 49 -18.78 -26.82 29.39
N ILE A 50 -18.94 -25.49 29.45
CA ILE A 50 -20.10 -24.82 30.07
C ILE A 50 -21.39 -25.20 29.34
N ASP A 51 -21.41 -25.07 28.01
CA ASP A 51 -22.57 -25.35 27.19
C ASP A 51 -22.95 -26.84 27.23
N GLU A 52 -21.97 -27.74 27.11
CA GLU A 52 -22.18 -29.20 27.23
C GLU A 52 -22.74 -29.58 28.62
N SER A 53 -22.20 -28.97 29.68
CA SER A 53 -22.66 -29.22 31.05
C SER A 53 -24.07 -28.68 31.27
N SER A 54 -24.38 -27.48 30.76
CA SER A 54 -25.71 -26.89 30.83
C SER A 54 -26.74 -27.67 30.00
N ALA A 55 -26.37 -28.23 28.84
CA ALA A 55 -27.26 -28.98 27.97
C ALA A 55 -27.55 -30.40 28.48
N SER A 56 -26.66 -30.98 29.29
CA SER A 56 -26.79 -32.34 29.81
C SER A 56 -28.01 -32.57 30.72
N GLY A 57 -28.53 -31.50 31.36
CA GLY A 57 -29.56 -31.59 32.41
C GLY A 57 -29.12 -32.32 33.70
N GLN A 58 -27.84 -32.71 33.79
CA GLN A 58 -27.29 -33.47 34.92
C GLN A 58 -26.81 -32.58 36.07
N TYR A 59 -26.60 -31.29 35.82
CA TYR A 59 -26.03 -30.35 36.76
C TYR A 59 -27.00 -29.20 37.00
N ASP A 60 -27.04 -28.76 38.25
CA ASP A 60 -27.86 -27.62 38.68
C ASP A 60 -27.04 -26.31 38.61
N ALA A 61 -25.72 -26.42 38.47
CA ALA A 61 -24.76 -25.34 38.64
C ALA A 61 -23.37 -25.69 38.07
N ILE A 62 -22.63 -24.69 37.59
CA ILE A 62 -21.23 -24.83 37.13
C ILE A 62 -20.30 -24.00 38.02
N VAL A 63 -19.13 -24.53 38.34
CA VAL A 63 -18.07 -23.84 39.07
C VAL A 63 -16.83 -23.73 38.18
N LEU A 64 -16.34 -22.52 37.96
CA LEU A 64 -15.06 -22.29 37.26
C LEU A 64 -13.95 -22.03 38.26
N VAL A 65 -12.90 -22.84 38.22
CA VAL A 65 -11.71 -22.68 39.07
C VAL A 65 -10.60 -22.04 38.25
N TYR A 66 -10.75 -20.73 38.02
CA TYR A 66 -9.85 -19.88 37.25
C TYR A 66 -9.82 -18.46 37.81
N GLY A 67 -8.66 -17.80 37.75
CA GLY A 67 -8.60 -16.33 37.83
C GLY A 67 -8.93 -15.69 36.48
N LEU A 68 -8.54 -14.43 36.28
CA LEU A 68 -8.83 -13.71 35.02
C LEU A 68 -8.10 -14.32 33.81
N CYS A 69 -6.93 -14.95 34.02
CA CYS A 69 -6.17 -15.71 33.01
C CYS A 69 -6.03 -14.99 31.66
N GLY A 70 -5.45 -13.78 31.66
CA GLY A 70 -5.34 -12.97 30.43
C GLY A 70 -6.70 -12.59 29.83
N ARG A 71 -7.74 -12.49 30.67
CA ARG A 71 -9.16 -12.30 30.32
C ARG A 71 -9.80 -13.47 29.56
N GLY A 72 -9.24 -14.68 29.64
CA GLY A 72 -9.85 -15.89 29.07
C GLY A 72 -11.21 -16.25 29.67
N VAL A 73 -11.48 -15.83 30.91
CA VAL A 73 -12.78 -16.05 31.59
C VAL A 73 -13.80 -14.94 31.27
N ALA A 74 -13.35 -13.80 30.74
CA ALA A 74 -14.25 -12.73 30.32
C ALA A 74 -15.08 -13.17 29.10
N ASN A 75 -16.32 -12.69 29.01
CA ASN A 75 -17.33 -13.03 28.00
C ASN A 75 -17.86 -14.47 28.02
N LEU A 76 -17.54 -15.29 29.02
CA LEU A 76 -18.20 -16.58 29.19
C LEU A 76 -19.68 -16.36 29.50
N ALA A 77 -20.54 -17.14 28.86
CA ALA A 77 -21.99 -17.02 28.95
C ALA A 77 -22.60 -18.22 29.67
N SER A 78 -23.51 -17.93 30.60
CA SER A 78 -24.43 -18.90 31.17
C SER A 78 -25.74 -18.89 30.38
N ARG A 79 -26.16 -20.05 29.88
CA ARG A 79 -27.45 -20.19 29.17
C ARG A 79 -28.56 -20.62 30.11
N GLY A 80 -28.46 -21.83 30.69
CA GLY A 80 -29.55 -22.47 31.44
C GLY A 80 -29.33 -22.59 32.95
N ILE A 81 -28.08 -22.66 33.42
CA ILE A 81 -27.72 -22.88 34.84
C ILE A 81 -26.63 -21.90 35.30
N PRO A 82 -26.66 -21.43 36.56
CA PRO A 82 -25.72 -20.41 37.04
C PRO A 82 -24.26 -20.91 37.02
N ILE A 83 -23.33 -19.95 36.90
CA ILE A 83 -21.89 -20.20 36.94
C ILE A 83 -21.29 -19.45 38.14
N ALA A 84 -20.66 -20.16 39.07
CA ALA A 84 -19.90 -19.57 40.16
C ALA A 84 -18.40 -19.57 39.85
N MET A 85 -17.70 -18.48 40.14
CA MET A 85 -16.26 -18.34 39.91
C MET A 85 -15.63 -17.40 40.95
N PRO A 86 -14.33 -17.53 41.28
CA PRO A 86 -13.69 -16.66 42.25
C PRO A 86 -13.55 -15.23 41.69
N ARG A 87 -13.68 -14.22 42.55
CA ARG A 87 -13.20 -12.86 42.27
C ARG A 87 -11.67 -12.82 42.40
N ALA A 88 -10.98 -13.35 41.39
CA ALA A 88 -9.53 -13.44 41.35
C ALA A 88 -8.94 -12.87 40.04
N HIS A 89 -8.05 -11.88 40.16
CA HIS A 89 -7.27 -11.36 39.01
C HIS A 89 -6.27 -12.41 38.51
N ASP A 90 -5.71 -13.17 39.46
CA ASP A 90 -4.67 -14.17 39.24
C ASP A 90 -5.03 -15.46 39.98
N CYS A 91 -4.74 -16.61 39.36
CA CYS A 91 -4.92 -17.94 39.93
C CYS A 91 -4.19 -18.15 41.27
N ILE A 92 -3.12 -17.41 41.53
CA ILE A 92 -2.42 -17.43 42.84
C ILE A 92 -3.35 -17.03 43.99
N THR A 93 -4.36 -16.18 43.73
CA THR A 93 -5.38 -15.82 44.71
C THR A 93 -6.10 -17.06 45.26
N LEU A 94 -6.38 -18.05 44.42
CA LEU A 94 -7.04 -19.27 44.86
C LEU A 94 -6.14 -20.14 45.75
N PHE A 95 -4.83 -20.13 45.49
CA PHE A 95 -3.86 -20.88 46.30
C PHE A 95 -3.57 -20.21 47.65
N LEU A 96 -3.77 -18.90 47.76
CA LEU A 96 -3.58 -18.13 49.00
C LEU A 96 -4.89 -17.89 49.78
N GLY A 97 -6.02 -18.39 49.28
CA GLY A 97 -7.35 -18.32 49.92
C GLY A 97 -8.02 -16.94 49.93
N SER A 98 -7.31 -15.86 49.61
CA SER A 98 -7.86 -14.50 49.59
C SER A 98 -7.10 -13.55 48.67
N ARG A 99 -7.80 -12.51 48.21
CA ARG A 99 -7.20 -11.42 47.43
C ARG A 99 -6.26 -10.58 48.30
N GLU A 100 -6.62 -10.32 49.56
CA GLU A 100 -5.79 -9.56 50.49
C GLU A 100 -4.41 -10.21 50.66
N GLU A 101 -4.37 -11.54 50.82
CA GLU A 101 -3.11 -12.26 50.96
C GLU A 101 -2.28 -12.24 49.68
N TYR A 102 -2.91 -12.44 48.52
CA TYR A 102 -2.22 -12.31 47.24
C TYR A 102 -1.61 -10.91 47.05
N LEU A 103 -2.38 -9.85 47.31
CA LEU A 103 -1.87 -8.48 47.19
C LEU A 103 -0.77 -8.17 48.20
N ARG A 104 -0.84 -8.74 49.41
CA ARG A 104 0.23 -8.63 50.42
C ARG A 104 1.53 -9.23 49.87
N GLN A 105 1.47 -10.43 49.31
CA GLN A 105 2.63 -11.11 48.71
C GLN A 105 3.17 -10.37 47.48
N PHE A 106 2.28 -9.94 46.58
CA PHE A 106 2.64 -9.22 45.36
C PHE A 106 3.26 -7.85 45.66
N ARG A 107 2.71 -7.06 46.59
CA ARG A 107 3.28 -5.75 46.97
C ARG A 107 4.63 -5.89 47.67
N ALA A 108 4.80 -6.91 48.50
CA ALA A 108 6.06 -7.15 49.19
C ALA A 108 7.16 -7.59 48.21
N ASN A 109 6.82 -8.42 47.22
CA ASN A 109 7.78 -8.96 46.26
C ASN A 109 7.11 -9.17 44.88
N PRO A 110 7.00 -8.13 44.04
CA PRO A 110 6.29 -8.22 42.75
C PRO A 110 6.97 -9.19 41.77
N GLY A 111 8.30 -9.31 41.83
CA GLY A 111 9.09 -10.27 41.04
C GLY A 111 9.13 -11.67 41.64
N THR A 112 7.97 -12.23 42.01
CA THR A 112 7.89 -13.60 42.57
C THR A 112 7.41 -14.61 41.54
N LEU A 113 8.19 -15.66 41.32
CA LEU A 113 7.75 -16.86 40.62
C LEU A 113 7.12 -17.83 41.62
N TYR A 114 5.81 -18.00 41.56
CA TYR A 114 5.08 -18.90 42.45
C TYR A 114 5.02 -20.31 41.86
N HIS A 115 5.39 -21.30 42.66
CA HIS A 115 5.26 -22.71 42.34
C HIS A 115 4.23 -23.38 43.24
N THR A 116 3.48 -24.31 42.66
CA THR A 116 2.57 -25.22 43.35
C THR A 116 2.81 -26.63 42.82
N ARG A 117 2.38 -27.66 43.53
CA ARG A 117 2.47 -29.04 43.06
C ARG A 117 1.80 -29.22 41.70
N GLY A 118 0.56 -28.74 41.55
CA GLY A 118 -0.17 -28.87 40.29
C GLY A 118 0.47 -28.09 39.14
N TRP A 119 1.09 -26.93 39.40
CA TRP A 119 1.87 -26.23 38.38
C TRP A 119 3.09 -27.05 37.94
N ILE A 120 3.86 -27.61 38.88
CA ILE A 120 5.03 -28.43 38.55
C ILE A 120 4.62 -29.70 37.79
N GLU A 121 3.61 -30.44 38.26
CA GLU A 121 3.22 -31.72 37.66
C GLU A 121 2.57 -31.58 36.26
N GLN A 122 1.85 -30.47 36.02
CA GLN A 122 1.04 -30.29 34.80
C GLN A 122 1.74 -29.42 33.76
N LYS A 123 2.45 -28.36 34.19
CA LYS A 123 3.24 -27.54 33.28
C LYS A 123 4.62 -28.14 33.03
N ILE A 124 5.26 -28.77 34.03
CA ILE A 124 6.63 -29.29 33.92
C ILE A 124 6.61 -30.83 33.83
N ASN A 125 5.93 -31.35 32.82
CA ASN A 125 5.85 -32.79 32.54
C ASN A 125 6.66 -33.13 31.27
N PRO A 126 7.33 -34.29 31.17
CA PRO A 126 8.00 -34.76 29.94
C PRO A 126 7.13 -34.78 28.67
N ARG A 127 5.78 -34.77 28.78
CA ARG A 127 4.86 -34.65 27.64
C ARG A 127 4.64 -33.22 27.12
N ASN A 128 5.03 -32.18 27.87
CA ASN A 128 4.89 -30.77 27.48
C ASN A 128 6.27 -30.18 27.10
N ARG A 129 6.58 -30.14 25.80
CA ARG A 129 7.94 -29.86 25.28
C ARG A 129 8.44 -28.44 25.61
N ASP A 130 7.56 -27.45 25.71
CA ASP A 130 7.97 -26.04 25.82
C ASP A 130 8.37 -25.63 27.25
N ALA A 131 7.67 -26.13 28.27
CA ALA A 131 8.10 -25.96 29.65
C ALA A 131 9.39 -26.73 29.96
N ALA A 132 9.57 -27.94 29.40
CA ALA A 132 10.82 -28.68 29.50
C ALA A 132 11.99 -27.99 28.78
N GLN A 133 11.72 -27.16 27.76
CA GLN A 133 12.71 -26.27 27.14
C GLN A 133 13.02 -25.06 28.02
N LEU A 134 12.01 -24.45 28.66
CA LEU A 134 12.20 -23.35 29.63
C LEU A 134 13.16 -23.74 30.76
N TYR A 135 13.08 -25.00 31.24
CA TYR A 135 13.95 -25.50 32.30
C TYR A 135 15.36 -25.90 31.85
N ARG A 136 15.53 -26.33 30.59
CA ARG A 136 16.87 -26.51 29.99
C ARG A 136 17.64 -25.19 29.85
N ARG A 137 16.96 -24.03 29.93
CA ARG A 137 17.54 -22.68 29.86
C ARG A 137 17.99 -22.11 31.22
N TYR A 138 17.76 -22.80 32.34
CA TYR A 138 18.23 -22.34 33.65
C TYR A 138 19.67 -22.78 33.89
N GLY A 139 20.63 -21.94 33.47
CA GLY A 139 22.04 -22.11 33.80
C GLY A 139 23.04 -21.93 32.66
N THR A 140 22.61 -21.64 31.42
CA THR A 140 23.55 -21.26 30.36
C THR A 140 23.89 -19.78 30.49
N GLU A 141 24.97 -19.45 31.22
CA GLU A 141 25.56 -18.11 31.19
C GLU A 141 26.14 -17.77 29.81
N ASP A 142 26.43 -18.80 28.99
CA ASP A 142 26.89 -18.67 27.62
C ASP A 142 25.74 -18.82 26.62
N ILE A 143 25.37 -17.71 25.96
CA ILE A 143 24.33 -17.64 24.93
C ILE A 143 24.66 -18.54 23.73
N SER A 144 25.94 -18.78 23.45
CA SER A 144 26.38 -19.65 22.35
C SER A 144 26.09 -21.14 22.60
N ALA A 145 25.91 -21.53 23.87
CA ALA A 145 25.51 -22.87 24.27
C ALA A 145 23.99 -23.09 24.21
N HIS A 146 23.21 -22.07 23.83
CA HIS A 146 21.76 -22.20 23.72
C HIS A 146 21.40 -23.18 22.58
N PRO A 147 20.47 -24.13 22.77
CA PRO A 147 20.16 -25.17 21.78
C PRO A 147 19.73 -24.61 20.41
N ASP A 148 19.06 -23.47 20.42
CA ASP A 148 18.64 -22.75 19.21
C ASP A 148 19.69 -21.79 18.64
N PHE A 149 20.82 -21.53 19.33
CA PHE A 149 21.82 -20.57 18.89
C PHE A 149 22.34 -20.94 17.50
N ARG A 150 22.76 -22.18 17.28
CA ARG A 150 23.25 -22.62 15.96
C ARG A 150 22.21 -22.42 14.85
N ARG A 151 20.96 -22.83 15.09
CA ARG A 151 19.86 -22.68 14.11
C ARG A 151 19.56 -21.21 13.81
N LEU A 152 19.54 -20.36 14.84
CA LEU A 152 19.25 -18.93 14.69
C LEU A 152 20.44 -18.19 14.08
N SER A 153 21.67 -18.60 14.38
CA SER A 153 22.89 -18.04 13.80
C SER A 153 23.00 -18.36 12.30
N GLU A 154 22.61 -19.58 11.89
CA GLU A 154 22.53 -19.96 10.48
C GLU A 154 21.47 -19.16 9.71
N ALA A 155 20.33 -18.85 10.35
CA ALA A 155 19.24 -18.13 9.70
C ALA A 155 19.40 -16.60 9.70
N TYR A 156 20.01 -16.03 10.74
CA TYR A 156 20.00 -14.58 11.00
C TYR A 156 21.37 -13.98 11.33
N GLY A 157 22.42 -14.80 11.41
CA GLY A 157 23.76 -14.40 11.87
C GLY A 157 23.92 -14.47 13.39
N GLU A 158 25.15 -14.72 13.86
CA GLU A 158 25.45 -14.95 15.29
C GLU A 158 25.08 -13.78 16.19
N GLU A 159 25.26 -12.54 15.74
CA GLU A 159 24.94 -11.33 16.50
C GLU A 159 23.42 -11.20 16.72
N ASN A 160 22.62 -11.43 15.68
CA ASN A 160 21.16 -11.40 15.78
C ASN A 160 20.62 -12.60 16.56
N ALA A 161 21.22 -13.79 16.41
CA ALA A 161 20.88 -14.95 17.21
C ALA A 161 21.13 -14.67 18.70
N GLY A 162 22.25 -14.04 19.03
CA GLY A 162 22.57 -13.57 20.38
C GLY A 162 21.55 -12.57 20.91
N PHE A 163 21.16 -11.59 20.09
CA PHE A 163 20.15 -10.60 20.46
C PHE A 163 18.77 -11.22 20.68
N ILE A 164 18.29 -12.05 19.74
CA ILE A 164 17.01 -12.77 19.83
C ILE A 164 16.96 -13.61 21.10
N LEU A 165 18.03 -14.35 21.40
CA LEU A 165 18.10 -15.19 22.60
C LEU A 165 18.19 -14.37 23.88
N SER A 166 18.92 -13.25 23.88
CA SER A 166 18.98 -12.32 25.02
C SER A 166 17.62 -11.66 25.31
N PHE A 167 16.82 -11.40 24.26
CA PHE A 167 15.46 -10.90 24.36
C PHE A 167 14.52 -11.98 24.92
N LEU A 168 14.60 -13.21 24.40
CA LEU A 168 13.81 -14.35 24.87
C LEU A 168 14.11 -14.74 26.32
N ASP A 169 15.32 -14.48 26.82
CA ASP A 169 15.71 -14.69 28.23
C ASP A 169 15.49 -13.44 29.11
N GLY A 170 15.02 -12.32 28.54
CA GLY A 170 14.84 -11.05 29.24
C GLY A 170 13.88 -11.10 30.42
N TRP A 171 12.92 -12.04 30.42
CA TRP A 171 11.96 -12.26 31.50
C TRP A 171 12.62 -12.60 32.84
N LYS A 172 13.82 -13.22 32.83
CA LYS A 172 14.58 -13.60 34.05
C LYS A 172 14.97 -12.38 34.89
N LYS A 173 15.09 -11.19 34.29
CA LYS A 173 15.43 -9.93 34.98
C LYS A 173 14.29 -9.37 35.82
N ASN A 174 13.06 -9.81 35.56
CA ASN A 174 11.86 -9.31 36.22
C ASN A 174 11.51 -10.09 37.50
N TYR A 175 12.24 -11.16 37.80
CA TYR A 175 12.05 -12.00 38.98
C TYR A 175 13.27 -11.98 39.88
N THR A 176 13.03 -11.97 41.20
CA THR A 176 14.05 -11.96 42.25
C THR A 176 13.78 -12.98 43.35
N ARG A 177 12.61 -13.62 43.33
CA ARG A 177 12.14 -14.57 44.33
C ARG A 177 11.43 -15.75 43.66
N ALA A 178 11.70 -16.97 44.11
CA ALA A 178 10.88 -18.14 43.80
C ALA A 178 10.25 -18.68 45.09
N ALA A 179 8.92 -18.74 45.13
CA ALA A 179 8.16 -19.13 46.30
C ALA A 179 7.33 -20.38 46.05
N TYR A 180 7.43 -21.38 46.92
CA TYR A 180 6.54 -22.54 46.89
C TYR A 180 5.33 -22.32 47.79
N ILE A 181 4.11 -22.53 47.30
CA ILE A 181 2.90 -22.43 48.11
C ILE A 181 2.51 -23.84 48.59
N ASP A 182 2.66 -24.07 49.89
CA ASP A 182 2.32 -25.32 50.59
C ASP A 182 0.84 -25.30 51.01
N LEU A 183 0.05 -26.22 50.45
CA LEU A 183 -1.38 -26.35 50.74
C LEU A 183 -1.70 -27.45 51.75
N GLY A 184 -0.68 -28.09 52.33
CA GLY A 184 -0.83 -29.11 53.37
C GLY A 184 -1.35 -30.45 52.87
N ILE A 185 -1.22 -30.75 51.57
CA ILE A 185 -1.61 -32.04 50.99
C ILE A 185 -0.39 -32.99 50.88
N PRO A 186 -0.57 -34.32 51.01
CA PRO A 186 0.54 -35.28 50.91
C PRO A 186 1.24 -35.25 49.54
N GLY A 187 2.58 -35.35 49.50
CA GLY A 187 3.35 -35.50 48.26
C GLY A 187 4.03 -34.24 47.71
N GLU A 188 4.13 -33.16 48.49
CA GLU A 188 4.71 -31.87 48.05
C GLU A 188 6.24 -31.75 48.23
N ASP A 189 6.88 -32.65 48.98
CA ASP A 189 8.31 -32.53 49.35
C ASP A 189 9.26 -32.45 48.14
N THR A 190 9.00 -33.25 47.11
CA THR A 190 9.78 -33.24 45.85
C THR A 190 9.60 -31.92 45.10
N CYS A 191 8.41 -31.32 45.15
CA CYS A 191 8.09 -30.05 44.50
C CYS A 191 8.70 -28.85 45.24
N LYS A 192 8.77 -28.91 46.57
CA LYS A 192 9.49 -27.95 47.41
C LYS A 192 10.99 -27.96 47.10
N ALA A 193 11.58 -29.15 47.02
CA ALA A 193 12.99 -29.33 46.66
C ALA A 193 13.30 -28.76 45.27
N PHE A 194 12.41 -28.99 44.29
CA PHE A 194 12.53 -28.43 42.95
C PHE A 194 12.57 -26.89 42.94
N THR A 195 11.66 -26.25 43.67
CA THR A 195 11.59 -24.78 43.75
C THR A 195 12.84 -24.19 44.38
N ARG A 196 13.40 -24.87 45.39
CA ARG A 196 14.66 -24.48 46.03
C ARG A 196 15.85 -24.56 45.08
N GLN A 197 15.92 -25.63 44.28
CA GLN A 197 16.98 -25.80 43.29
C GLN A 197 16.90 -24.75 42.17
N ALA A 198 15.69 -24.47 41.66
CA ALA A 198 15.47 -23.45 40.64
C ALA A 198 15.89 -22.05 41.11
N ALA A 199 15.56 -21.68 42.35
CA ALA A 199 15.97 -20.42 42.95
C ALA A 199 17.51 -20.31 43.04
N GLY A 200 18.17 -21.38 43.46
CA GLY A 200 19.64 -21.43 43.58
C GLY A 200 20.36 -21.26 42.24
N LEU A 201 19.86 -21.88 41.16
CA LEU A 201 20.43 -21.75 39.81
C LEU A 201 20.31 -20.34 39.23
N LEU A 202 19.31 -19.57 39.65
CA LEU A 202 19.00 -18.24 39.12
C LEU A 202 19.47 -17.10 40.02
N GLY A 203 20.07 -17.41 41.17
CA GLY A 203 20.46 -16.42 42.17
C GLY A 203 19.26 -15.72 42.83
N TRP A 204 18.08 -16.34 42.86
CA TRP A 204 16.87 -15.80 43.44
C TRP A 204 16.67 -16.23 44.90
N LYS A 205 15.93 -15.42 45.66
CA LYS A 205 15.53 -15.79 47.03
C LYS A 205 14.53 -16.95 46.99
N HIS A 206 14.78 -18.01 47.74
CA HIS A 206 13.82 -19.10 47.95
C HIS A 206 12.95 -18.83 49.20
N GLU A 207 11.65 -19.12 49.10
CA GLU A 207 10.71 -19.00 50.22
C GLU A 207 9.62 -20.09 50.14
N GLU A 208 9.12 -20.55 51.28
CA GLU A 208 7.95 -21.43 51.37
C GLU A 208 6.81 -20.63 52.04
N ILE A 209 5.68 -20.53 51.35
CA ILE A 209 4.49 -19.79 51.77
C ILE A 209 3.42 -20.80 52.13
N ARG A 210 2.73 -20.60 53.25
CA ARG A 210 1.56 -21.41 53.60
C ARG A 210 0.35 -20.91 52.83
N GLY A 211 -0.23 -21.76 51.99
CA GLY A 211 -1.46 -21.50 51.26
C GLY A 211 -2.71 -21.83 52.06
N ASP A 212 -3.87 -21.58 51.46
CA ASP A 212 -5.18 -21.83 52.04
C ASP A 212 -6.19 -22.29 50.98
N LEU A 213 -6.79 -23.47 51.20
CA LEU A 213 -7.79 -24.08 50.32
C LEU A 213 -9.22 -23.57 50.57
N ASP A 214 -9.45 -22.69 51.55
CA ASP A 214 -10.78 -22.26 51.95
C ASP A 214 -11.63 -21.70 50.81
N LEU A 215 -11.07 -20.83 49.96
CA LEU A 215 -11.78 -20.28 48.80
C LEU A 215 -12.18 -21.36 47.78
N MET A 216 -11.27 -22.30 47.49
CA MET A 216 -11.58 -23.43 46.60
C MET A 216 -12.65 -24.35 47.21
N ARG A 217 -12.58 -24.57 48.53
CA ARG A 217 -13.55 -25.37 49.28
C ARG A 217 -14.94 -24.74 49.26
N SER A 218 -15.06 -23.43 49.42
CA SER A 218 -16.34 -22.71 49.33
C SER A 218 -16.95 -22.79 47.93
N LEU A 219 -16.13 -22.66 46.88
CA LEU A 219 -16.57 -22.82 45.50
C LEU A 219 -17.15 -24.22 45.25
N VAL A 220 -16.42 -25.27 45.65
CA VAL A 220 -16.80 -26.67 45.39
C VAL A 220 -17.98 -27.13 46.24
N ARG A 221 -18.15 -26.62 47.47
CA ARG A 221 -19.27 -26.99 48.36
C ARG A 221 -20.59 -26.26 48.05
N GLY A 222 -20.57 -25.27 47.17
CA GLY A 222 -21.78 -24.49 46.84
C GLY A 222 -22.10 -23.36 47.82
N ASN A 223 -21.14 -22.93 48.64
CA ASN A 223 -21.31 -21.85 49.62
C ASN A 223 -21.05 -20.49 48.96
N TRP A 224 -21.95 -20.05 48.07
CA TRP A 224 -21.70 -18.90 47.19
C TRP A 224 -22.18 -17.55 47.72
N ASP A 225 -22.63 -17.48 48.97
CA ASP A 225 -22.94 -16.22 49.67
C ASP A 225 -21.67 -15.45 50.08
N ASP A 226 -20.49 -16.00 49.78
CA ASP A 226 -19.18 -15.43 50.03
C ASP A 226 -18.85 -14.32 49.02
N GLU A 227 -18.52 -13.11 49.48
CA GLU A 227 -18.19 -11.96 48.63
C GLU A 227 -16.97 -12.22 47.72
N ARG A 228 -16.12 -13.19 48.06
CA ARG A 228 -14.98 -13.66 47.25
C ARG A 228 -15.42 -14.43 46.00
N ILE A 229 -16.70 -14.79 45.89
CA ILE A 229 -17.27 -15.57 44.79
C ILE A 229 -18.21 -14.69 43.98
N PHE A 230 -18.07 -14.75 42.66
CA PHE A 230 -18.99 -14.15 41.70
C PHE A 230 -19.90 -15.23 41.14
N VAL A 231 -21.21 -15.01 41.22
CA VAL A 231 -22.22 -15.89 40.63
C VAL A 231 -22.82 -15.19 39.41
N LEU A 232 -22.57 -15.75 38.23
CA LEU A 232 -23.21 -15.34 37.00
C LEU A 232 -24.59 -16.00 36.89
N PRO A 233 -25.69 -15.22 36.86
CA PRO A 233 -27.02 -15.78 36.72
C PRO A 233 -27.24 -16.41 35.33
N PRO A 234 -28.22 -17.32 35.18
CA PRO A 234 -28.64 -17.81 33.87
C PRO A 234 -28.97 -16.69 32.90
N ARG A 235 -28.72 -16.92 31.62
CA ARG A 235 -28.94 -15.95 30.53
C ARG A 235 -28.12 -14.66 30.69
N HIS A 236 -26.92 -14.75 31.24
CA HIS A 236 -25.98 -13.62 31.34
C HIS A 236 -24.58 -14.02 30.86
N ARG A 237 -23.76 -13.02 30.54
CA ARG A 237 -22.33 -13.16 30.24
C ARG A 237 -21.47 -12.41 31.26
N VAL A 238 -20.28 -12.93 31.49
CA VAL A 238 -19.25 -12.30 32.33
C VAL A 238 -18.68 -11.06 31.63
N VAL A 239 -18.73 -9.92 32.30
CA VAL A 239 -18.06 -8.69 31.89
C VAL A 239 -16.88 -8.45 32.83
N ALA A 240 -15.66 -8.31 32.29
CA ALA A 240 -14.52 -7.91 33.12
C ALA A 240 -14.59 -6.40 33.39
N THR A 241 -14.58 -5.97 34.65
CA THR A 241 -14.81 -4.57 35.02
C THR A 241 -13.55 -3.71 35.01
N GLY A 242 -12.35 -4.32 35.05
CA GLY A 242 -11.08 -3.60 35.16
C GLY A 242 -10.86 -2.89 36.51
N ASP A 243 -11.75 -3.11 37.47
CA ASP A 243 -11.71 -2.56 38.83
C ASP A 243 -11.73 -3.68 39.88
N ASP A 244 -11.81 -3.31 41.16
CA ASP A 244 -11.79 -4.24 42.29
C ASP A 244 -12.95 -5.25 42.30
N ARG A 245 -14.01 -5.03 41.51
CA ARG A 245 -15.11 -6.00 41.36
C ARG A 245 -14.68 -7.18 40.50
N ILE A 246 -13.71 -7.02 39.59
CA ILE A 246 -13.21 -8.01 38.63
C ILE A 246 -14.24 -8.40 37.56
N TYR A 247 -15.44 -8.80 37.99
CA TYR A 247 -16.53 -9.26 37.13
C TYR A 247 -17.84 -8.55 37.44
N ASP A 248 -18.62 -8.35 36.39
CA ASP A 248 -20.03 -7.96 36.39
C ASP A 248 -20.83 -8.89 35.47
N ALA A 249 -22.17 -8.86 35.59
CA ALA A 249 -23.08 -9.66 34.79
C ALA A 249 -23.83 -8.79 33.78
N ALA A 250 -23.72 -9.11 32.49
CA ALA A 250 -24.56 -8.51 31.45
C ALA A 250 -25.57 -9.52 30.93
N ALA A 251 -26.85 -9.15 30.82
CA ALA A 251 -27.88 -10.01 30.26
C ALA A 251 -27.52 -10.41 28.82
N LEU A 252 -27.75 -11.68 28.48
CA LEU A 252 -27.77 -12.12 27.08
C LEU A 252 -29.04 -11.52 26.47
N GLU A 253 -28.87 -10.56 25.57
CA GLU A 253 -29.97 -10.02 24.76
C GLU A 253 -30.73 -11.18 24.09
N SER A 254 -32.05 -11.04 23.99
CA SER A 254 -32.93 -12.06 23.39
C SER A 254 -32.36 -12.52 22.04
N GLU A 255 -32.13 -13.82 21.92
CA GLU A 255 -31.59 -14.45 20.72
C GLU A 255 -32.36 -14.00 19.48
N GLY A 256 -31.62 -13.26 18.68
CA GLY A 256 -31.97 -12.63 17.44
C GLY A 256 -30.79 -11.75 17.09
N LEU A 257 -29.64 -12.36 16.76
CA LEU A 257 -28.89 -11.78 15.66
C LEU A 257 -29.94 -11.68 14.55
N PRO A 258 -30.27 -10.47 14.05
CA PRO A 258 -31.19 -10.41 12.94
C PRO A 258 -30.53 -11.19 11.80
N ASP A 259 -31.07 -12.37 11.51
CA ASP A 259 -31.03 -12.91 10.17
C ASP A 259 -31.66 -11.82 9.30
N GLY A 260 -30.79 -11.08 8.61
CA GLY A 260 -31.16 -9.92 7.83
C GLY A 260 -30.64 -8.59 8.37
N VAL A 261 -29.36 -8.47 8.76
CA VAL A 261 -28.62 -7.22 8.59
C VAL A 261 -27.18 -7.53 8.19
N PHE A 262 -27.01 -7.61 6.87
CA PHE A 262 -25.80 -7.25 6.14
C PHE A 262 -24.65 -8.29 6.06
N SER A 263 -24.50 -8.86 4.86
CA SER A 263 -23.42 -9.74 4.41
C SER A 263 -22.06 -9.00 4.35
N ASP A 264 -20.98 -9.73 4.10
CA ASP A 264 -19.68 -9.11 3.84
C ASP A 264 -19.78 -8.23 2.58
N ARG A 265 -19.87 -6.89 2.77
CA ARG A 265 -20.14 -5.78 1.82
C ARG A 265 -21.60 -5.28 1.77
N ASP A 266 -22.06 -4.63 2.82
CA ASP A 266 -23.23 -3.76 2.68
C ASP A 266 -22.84 -2.34 2.31
N VAL A 267 -23.22 -2.01 1.09
CA VAL A 267 -23.20 -0.66 0.55
C VAL A 267 -24.55 -0.05 0.88
N VAL A 268 -24.58 0.90 1.80
CA VAL A 268 -25.76 1.75 2.01
C VAL A 268 -25.57 2.95 1.11
N VAL A 269 -26.22 2.92 -0.05
CA VAL A 269 -26.28 4.07 -0.96
C VAL A 269 -27.22 5.10 -0.32
N VAL A 270 -26.67 6.14 0.29
CA VAL A 270 -27.43 7.31 0.73
C VAL A 270 -27.28 8.37 -0.36
N SER A 271 -27.96 8.19 -1.49
CA SER A 271 -27.95 9.17 -2.57
C SER A 271 -28.82 10.38 -2.20
N GLU A 272 -28.20 11.51 -1.93
CA GLU A 272 -28.85 12.81 -1.93
C GLU A 272 -28.15 13.70 -2.95
N GLY A 273 -28.76 13.87 -4.12
CA GLY A 273 -28.23 14.72 -5.19
C GLY A 273 -28.86 14.37 -6.53
N GLY A 274 -29.45 15.35 -7.23
CA GLY A 274 -29.96 15.16 -8.58
C GLY A 274 -28.84 14.79 -9.54
N SER A 275 -29.10 13.84 -10.44
CA SER A 275 -28.18 13.44 -11.53
C SER A 275 -28.09 14.51 -12.61
N GLY A 276 -27.71 15.73 -12.23
CA GLY A 276 -27.42 16.80 -13.18
C GLY A 276 -26.02 16.58 -13.74
N GLY A 277 -25.91 16.00 -14.94
CA GLY A 277 -24.65 15.99 -15.67
C GLY A 277 -24.14 17.42 -15.84
N ALA A 278 -22.82 17.61 -15.78
CA ALA A 278 -22.22 18.93 -16.03
C ALA A 278 -22.57 19.39 -17.44
N SER A 279 -23.41 20.42 -17.59
CA SER A 279 -23.67 21.05 -18.88
C SER A 279 -22.66 22.18 -19.11
N GLY A 280 -21.70 22.00 -20.02
CA GLY A 280 -20.75 23.06 -20.37
C GLY A 280 -19.55 22.58 -21.18
N ILE A 281 -18.78 23.55 -21.67
CA ILE A 281 -17.55 23.30 -22.43
C ILE A 281 -16.35 23.31 -21.47
N GLY A 282 -15.59 22.22 -21.49
CA GLY A 282 -14.36 22.04 -20.73
C GLY A 282 -13.14 21.98 -21.65
N LEU A 283 -11.96 22.27 -21.09
CA LEU A 283 -10.67 22.14 -21.74
C LEU A 283 -9.81 21.13 -20.98
N GLY A 284 -9.49 20.01 -21.61
CA GLY A 284 -8.54 19.03 -21.08
C GLY A 284 -7.15 19.27 -21.65
N ILE A 285 -6.13 19.20 -20.79
CA ILE A 285 -4.72 19.37 -21.17
C ILE A 285 -3.92 18.25 -20.53
N ASP A 286 -3.12 17.53 -21.32
CA ASP A 286 -2.08 16.63 -20.81
C ASP A 286 -0.70 17.11 -21.24
N ALA A 287 0.18 17.38 -20.28
CA ALA A 287 1.49 17.96 -20.53
C ALA A 287 2.63 17.14 -19.88
N GLY A 288 3.59 16.68 -20.69
CA GLY A 288 4.81 16.04 -20.18
C GLY A 288 5.19 14.70 -20.83
N GLY A 289 4.41 14.20 -21.80
CA GLY A 289 4.82 13.14 -22.72
C GLY A 289 5.67 13.69 -23.88
N THR A 290 5.74 12.97 -25.01
CA THR A 290 6.36 13.47 -26.26
C THR A 290 5.61 14.69 -26.81
N TYR A 291 4.27 14.68 -26.67
CA TYR A 291 3.38 15.75 -27.08
C TYR A 291 2.63 16.30 -25.88
N THR A 292 2.24 17.57 -26.00
CA THR A 292 1.23 18.21 -25.16
C THR A 292 -0.08 18.16 -25.91
N ASP A 293 -1.08 17.51 -25.32
CA ASP A 293 -2.39 17.26 -25.91
C ASP A 293 -3.42 18.22 -25.31
N ALA A 294 -4.24 18.84 -26.16
CA ALA A 294 -5.29 19.74 -25.73
C ALA A 294 -6.62 19.39 -26.40
N VAL A 295 -7.70 19.33 -25.63
CA VAL A 295 -9.04 18.93 -26.10
C VAL A 295 -10.09 19.88 -25.56
N VAL A 296 -10.93 20.41 -26.45
CA VAL A 296 -12.18 21.08 -26.08
C VAL A 296 -13.29 20.02 -26.08
N PHE A 297 -13.96 19.87 -24.94
CA PHE A 297 -14.91 18.79 -24.68
C PHE A 297 -16.26 19.35 -24.25
N ASP A 298 -17.34 18.86 -24.84
CA ASP A 298 -18.70 19.09 -24.34
C ASP A 298 -19.00 18.07 -23.24
N MET A 299 -19.11 18.54 -21.99
CA MET A 299 -19.34 17.67 -20.84
C MET A 299 -20.77 17.11 -20.78
N GLY A 300 -21.73 17.78 -21.41
CA GLY A 300 -23.13 17.35 -21.43
C GLY A 300 -23.35 16.23 -22.44
N GLU A 301 -22.94 16.47 -23.68
CA GLU A 301 -23.04 15.47 -24.77
C GLU A 301 -21.92 14.43 -24.72
N ARG A 302 -20.89 14.65 -23.90
CA ARG A 302 -19.68 13.82 -23.78
C ARG A 302 -18.94 13.63 -25.10
N THR A 303 -18.79 14.71 -25.86
CA THR A 303 -18.17 14.70 -27.20
C THR A 303 -16.97 15.64 -27.30
N VAL A 304 -16.00 15.26 -28.13
CA VAL A 304 -14.84 16.11 -28.44
C VAL A 304 -15.24 17.12 -29.52
N LEU A 305 -15.13 18.41 -29.21
CA LEU A 305 -15.44 19.52 -30.14
C LEU A 305 -14.23 19.93 -30.97
N ALA A 306 -13.04 19.92 -30.38
CA ALA A 306 -11.78 20.21 -31.04
C ALA A 306 -10.62 19.54 -30.30
N LYS A 307 -9.56 19.19 -31.03
CA LYS A 307 -8.32 18.66 -30.44
C LYS A 307 -7.10 19.25 -31.12
N ALA A 308 -6.02 19.38 -30.38
CA ALA A 308 -4.73 19.84 -30.85
C ALA A 308 -3.59 19.10 -30.15
N LYS A 309 -2.44 19.06 -30.81
CA LYS A 309 -1.18 18.54 -30.27
C LYS A 309 -0.06 19.50 -30.57
N ALA A 310 0.85 19.72 -29.63
CA ALA A 310 2.13 20.40 -29.83
C ALA A 310 3.28 19.59 -29.23
N LEU A 311 4.52 19.88 -29.62
CA LEU A 311 5.70 19.23 -29.02
C LEU A 311 5.83 19.68 -27.56
N THR A 312 6.12 18.75 -26.66
CA THR A 312 6.33 19.11 -25.25
C THR A 312 7.65 19.84 -25.07
N THR A 313 7.60 21.03 -24.50
CA THR A 313 8.80 21.76 -24.07
C THR A 313 9.15 21.38 -22.63
N TYR A 314 9.96 20.34 -22.42
CA TYR A 314 10.23 19.79 -21.08
C TYR A 314 10.80 20.78 -20.05
N HIS A 315 11.54 21.79 -20.51
CA HIS A 315 12.11 22.82 -19.65
C HIS A 315 11.12 23.98 -19.35
N ASP A 316 10.01 24.06 -20.09
CA ASP A 316 8.94 25.04 -19.90
C ASP A 316 7.61 24.50 -20.45
N LEU A 317 6.88 23.75 -19.63
CA LEU A 317 5.62 23.14 -20.05
C LEU A 317 4.58 24.19 -20.49
N ALA A 318 4.67 25.43 -20.02
CA ALA A 318 3.73 26.49 -20.40
C ALA A 318 3.86 26.85 -21.88
N LEU A 319 5.06 26.77 -22.46
CA LEU A 319 5.28 26.98 -23.89
C LEU A 319 4.59 25.88 -24.73
N GLY A 320 4.78 24.61 -24.37
CA GLY A 320 4.12 23.49 -25.05
C GLY A 320 2.60 23.56 -24.97
N ILE A 321 2.06 23.97 -23.81
CA ILE A 321 0.62 24.20 -23.62
C ILE A 321 0.16 25.37 -24.50
N SER A 322 0.89 26.49 -24.49
CA SER A 322 0.61 27.66 -25.32
C SER A 322 0.49 27.29 -26.80
N GLU A 323 1.48 26.56 -27.34
CA GLU A 323 1.48 26.11 -28.73
C GLU A 323 0.33 25.16 -29.07
N ALA A 324 -0.07 24.29 -28.13
CA ALA A 324 -1.21 23.39 -28.31
C ALA A 324 -2.52 24.18 -28.37
N LEU A 325 -2.70 25.16 -27.48
CA LEU A 325 -3.90 25.99 -27.44
C LEU A 325 -4.03 26.92 -28.67
N ASP A 326 -2.93 27.41 -29.23
CA ASP A 326 -2.94 28.25 -30.44
C ASP A 326 -3.45 27.52 -31.70
N ARG A 327 -3.47 26.19 -31.66
CA ARG A 327 -4.00 25.33 -32.73
C ARG A 327 -5.49 25.02 -32.57
N LEU A 328 -6.12 25.46 -31.49
CA LEU A 328 -7.55 25.28 -31.24
C LEU A 328 -8.37 26.52 -31.69
N PRO A 329 -9.65 26.35 -32.07
CA PRO A 329 -10.50 27.47 -32.46
C PRO A 329 -10.70 28.49 -31.32
N PRO A 330 -10.33 29.78 -31.49
CA PRO A 330 -10.45 30.78 -30.42
C PRO A 330 -11.87 30.98 -29.89
N ASP A 331 -12.88 30.84 -30.76
CA ASP A 331 -14.28 31.01 -30.36
C ASP A 331 -14.79 29.88 -29.46
N LEU A 332 -14.22 28.68 -29.58
CA LEU A 332 -14.48 27.57 -28.65
C LEU A 332 -13.74 27.79 -27.33
N LEU A 333 -12.49 28.24 -27.38
CA LEU A 333 -11.69 28.51 -26.17
C LEU A 333 -12.36 29.54 -25.24
N ARG A 334 -13.00 30.59 -25.77
CA ARG A 334 -13.75 31.58 -24.97
C ARG A 334 -15.01 31.02 -24.29
N GLN A 335 -15.53 29.89 -24.77
CA GLN A 335 -16.71 29.23 -24.18
C GLN A 335 -16.36 28.25 -23.06
N VAL A 336 -15.07 27.91 -22.92
CA VAL A 336 -14.57 27.05 -21.84
C VAL A 336 -14.96 27.67 -20.49
N ARG A 337 -15.36 26.83 -19.54
CA ARG A 337 -15.70 27.21 -18.15
C ARG A 337 -14.89 26.45 -17.10
N VAL A 338 -14.28 25.35 -17.50
CA VAL A 338 -13.41 24.53 -16.67
C VAL A 338 -12.23 24.07 -17.52
N THR A 339 -11.03 24.16 -16.96
CA THR A 339 -9.81 23.60 -17.54
C THR A 339 -9.27 22.56 -16.58
N SER A 340 -8.88 21.40 -17.07
CA SER A 340 -8.29 20.34 -16.27
C SER A 340 -6.94 19.92 -16.85
N LEU A 341 -5.92 19.93 -16.00
CA LEU A 341 -4.53 19.68 -16.37
C LEU A 341 -4.03 18.37 -15.75
N SER A 342 -3.60 17.43 -16.57
CA SER A 342 -2.74 16.31 -16.17
C SER A 342 -1.29 16.59 -16.58
N THR A 343 -0.33 16.11 -15.79
CA THR A 343 1.09 16.31 -16.09
C THR A 343 2.01 15.25 -15.51
N THR A 344 3.10 14.96 -16.23
CA THR A 344 4.17 14.08 -15.74
C THR A 344 5.24 14.82 -14.92
N LEU A 345 5.10 16.14 -14.71
CA LEU A 345 6.10 16.98 -14.03
C LEU A 345 6.50 16.43 -12.65
N ALA A 346 5.51 16.04 -11.82
CA ALA A 346 5.77 15.52 -10.49
C ALA A 346 6.55 14.20 -10.51
N THR A 347 6.17 13.28 -11.41
CA THR A 347 6.88 12.00 -11.61
C THR A 347 8.33 12.25 -12.01
N ASN A 348 8.57 13.10 -13.00
CA ASN A 348 9.91 13.40 -13.48
C ASN A 348 10.77 14.08 -12.41
N TYR A 349 10.20 15.02 -11.67
CA TYR A 349 10.91 15.74 -10.62
C TYR A 349 11.42 14.81 -9.52
N ILE A 350 10.61 13.83 -9.09
CA ILE A 350 11.01 12.81 -8.10
C ILE A 350 12.09 11.89 -8.68
N VAL A 351 11.94 11.42 -9.92
CA VAL A 351 12.90 10.52 -10.57
C VAL A 351 14.26 11.18 -10.79
N GLU A 352 14.29 12.45 -11.18
CA GLU A 352 15.52 13.22 -11.42
C GLU A 352 16.24 13.63 -10.14
N GLY A 353 15.65 13.41 -8.96
CA GLY A 353 16.24 13.72 -7.66
C GLY A 353 16.46 15.22 -7.43
N ARG A 354 15.75 16.09 -8.17
CA ARG A 354 15.77 17.54 -7.93
C ARG A 354 15.03 17.78 -6.61
N SER A 355 15.62 18.51 -5.67
CA SER A 355 14.95 18.81 -4.41
C SER A 355 15.30 20.20 -3.89
N ARG A 356 14.31 20.83 -3.27
CA ARG A 356 14.53 21.94 -2.34
C ARG A 356 14.94 21.39 -0.98
N LYS A 357 15.56 22.21 -0.14
CA LYS A 357 16.09 21.75 1.14
C LYS A 357 14.93 21.60 2.14
N VAL A 358 14.50 20.38 2.38
CA VAL A 358 13.39 20.05 3.31
C VAL A 358 13.98 19.50 4.61
N GLY A 359 13.53 20.01 5.76
CA GLY A 359 13.91 19.49 7.07
C GLY A 359 12.94 18.40 7.53
N LEU A 360 13.44 17.33 8.13
CA LEU A 360 12.60 16.28 8.73
C LEU A 360 12.67 16.33 10.25
N ILE A 361 11.52 16.37 10.93
CA ILE A 361 11.36 16.09 12.35
C ILE A 361 10.73 14.71 12.50
N ALA A 362 11.50 13.76 13.04
CA ALA A 362 11.06 12.39 13.26
C ALA A 362 10.72 12.15 14.74
N LEU A 363 9.47 11.76 15.01
CA LEU A 363 8.94 11.42 16.33
C LEU A 363 9.03 9.90 16.55
N THR A 364 10.15 9.43 17.10
CA THR A 364 10.33 8.01 17.41
C THR A 364 11.41 7.75 18.47
N PRO A 365 11.22 6.73 19.34
CA PRO A 365 12.28 6.30 20.26
C PRO A 365 13.38 5.47 19.57
N LEU A 366 13.19 5.06 18.30
CA LEU A 366 14.07 4.13 17.56
C LEU A 366 14.93 4.82 16.49
N TRP A 367 15.49 5.99 16.80
CA TRP A 367 16.18 6.85 15.83
C TRP A 367 17.38 6.21 15.12
N ARG A 368 18.15 5.32 15.77
CA ARG A 368 19.37 4.72 15.19
C ARG A 368 19.10 3.77 14.01
N HIS A 369 18.03 2.98 14.06
CA HIS A 369 17.71 1.99 13.02
C HIS A 369 17.00 2.61 11.82
N ASN A 370 16.24 3.69 12.07
CA ASN A 370 15.32 4.25 11.09
C ASN A 370 15.96 5.33 10.19
N ARG A 371 17.08 5.93 10.62
CA ARG A 371 17.79 6.97 9.86
C ARG A 371 18.24 6.50 8.49
N GLN A 372 18.85 5.32 8.42
CA GLN A 372 19.29 4.72 7.15
C GLN A 372 18.12 4.35 6.23
N GLN A 373 16.98 3.94 6.81
CA GLN A 373 15.82 3.52 6.03
C GLN A 373 15.03 4.68 5.44
N ILE A 374 15.00 5.86 6.09
CA ILE A 374 14.41 7.05 5.47
C ILE A 374 15.37 7.61 4.42
N GLY A 375 16.65 7.77 4.78
CA GLY A 375 17.70 8.24 3.87
C GLY A 375 17.57 9.72 3.49
N HIS A 376 17.10 10.57 4.42
CA HIS A 376 16.89 12.00 4.19
C HIS A 376 17.65 12.84 5.21
N GLU A 377 18.24 13.95 4.76
CA GLU A 377 18.92 14.97 5.57
C GLU A 377 18.63 16.35 4.97
N PRO A 378 18.55 17.42 5.79
CA PRO A 378 18.74 17.43 7.23
C PRO A 378 17.54 16.84 8.00
N ALA A 379 17.83 16.06 9.05
CA ALA A 379 16.81 15.43 9.90
C ALA A 379 17.14 15.53 11.39
N GLU A 380 16.14 15.90 12.18
CA GLU A 380 16.18 15.98 13.64
C GLU A 380 15.24 14.95 14.26
N TRP A 381 15.71 14.30 15.33
CA TRP A 381 15.02 13.18 15.97
C TRP A 381 14.58 13.62 17.36
N VAL A 382 13.28 13.86 17.51
CA VAL A 382 12.70 14.44 18.72
C VAL A 382 12.03 13.32 19.54
N PRO A 383 12.26 13.24 20.86
CA PRO A 383 11.56 12.30 21.72
C PRO A 383 10.04 12.47 21.65
N GLY A 384 9.36 11.37 21.33
CA GLY A 384 7.92 11.24 21.24
C GLY A 384 7.56 9.85 20.71
N HIS A 385 6.52 9.23 21.27
CA HIS A 385 6.10 7.90 20.85
C HIS A 385 4.60 7.69 21.06
N VAL A 386 3.94 7.28 19.97
CA VAL A 386 2.56 6.81 19.97
C VAL A 386 2.57 5.32 19.61
N THR A 387 1.86 4.51 20.38
CA THR A 387 1.72 3.07 20.13
C THR A 387 0.83 2.80 18.91
N MET A 388 0.85 1.57 18.39
CA MET A 388 -0.04 1.18 17.28
C MET A 388 -1.53 1.18 17.63
N SER A 389 -1.88 1.20 18.93
CA SER A 389 -3.25 1.42 19.44
C SER A 389 -3.63 2.91 19.52
N GLY A 390 -2.68 3.82 19.29
CA GLY A 390 -2.90 5.28 19.32
C GLY A 390 -2.68 5.93 20.69
N GLU A 391 -2.06 5.23 21.65
CA GLU A 391 -1.78 5.75 22.98
C GLU A 391 -0.42 6.45 23.02
N VAL A 392 -0.33 7.56 23.76
CA VAL A 392 0.93 8.27 23.97
C VAL A 392 1.78 7.49 24.98
N ALA A 393 2.81 6.80 24.49
CA ALA A 393 3.75 6.04 25.31
C ALA A 393 4.91 6.90 25.81
N VAL A 394 5.36 7.87 25.01
CA VAL A 394 6.37 8.86 25.41
C VAL A 394 5.83 10.24 25.02
N PRO A 395 5.69 11.18 25.97
CA PRO A 395 5.21 12.54 25.68
C PRO A 395 6.19 13.27 24.75
N LEU A 396 5.69 14.27 24.03
CA LEU A 396 6.51 15.12 23.16
C LEU A 396 7.45 15.97 24.02
N ASP A 397 8.74 15.96 23.68
CA ASP A 397 9.70 16.91 24.22
C ASP A 397 9.64 18.23 23.44
N GLU A 398 8.91 19.21 23.98
CA GLU A 398 8.72 20.51 23.33
C GLU A 398 10.02 21.33 23.25
N GLU A 399 10.91 21.24 24.25
CA GLU A 399 12.18 21.97 24.24
C GLU A 399 13.11 21.43 23.14
N ALA A 400 13.23 20.10 23.05
CA ALA A 400 13.97 19.46 21.96
C ALA A 400 13.36 19.76 20.58
N CYS A 401 12.03 19.86 20.50
CA CYS A 401 11.34 20.24 19.28
C CYS A 401 11.68 21.67 18.84
N ILE A 402 11.67 22.63 19.77
CA ILE A 402 12.01 24.02 19.48
C ILE A 402 13.46 24.13 19.00
N ALA A 403 14.40 23.44 19.66
CA ALA A 403 15.80 23.42 19.24
C ALA A 403 15.98 22.78 17.84
N ALA A 404 15.26 21.70 17.55
CA ALA A 404 15.26 21.08 16.22
C ALA A 404 14.74 22.03 15.15
N LEU A 405 13.65 22.75 15.42
CA LEU A 405 13.10 23.75 14.50
C LEU A 405 14.08 24.91 14.27
N GLU A 406 14.72 25.41 15.32
CA GLU A 406 15.75 26.46 15.20
C GLU A 406 16.89 26.03 14.29
N ARG A 407 17.40 24.81 14.46
CA ARG A 407 18.47 24.28 13.61
C ARG A 407 18.01 24.11 12.17
N LEU A 408 16.88 23.46 11.93
CA LEU A 408 16.40 23.19 10.57
C LEU A 408 16.07 24.48 9.81
N VAL A 409 15.45 25.47 10.46
CA VAL A 409 15.01 26.70 9.80
C VAL A 409 16.13 27.73 9.71
N ARG A 410 16.90 27.98 10.78
CA ARG A 410 17.90 29.06 10.81
C ARG A 410 19.28 28.62 10.32
N GLU A 411 19.75 27.45 10.74
CA GLU A 411 21.10 26.97 10.41
C GLU A 411 21.11 26.26 9.06
N GLU A 412 20.19 25.32 8.89
CA GLU A 412 20.08 24.53 7.66
C GLU A 412 19.30 25.26 6.56
N GLN A 413 18.55 26.32 6.88
CA GLN A 413 17.79 27.11 5.90
C GLN A 413 16.80 26.25 5.09
N CYS A 414 16.08 25.36 5.77
CA CYS A 414 15.06 24.54 5.12
C CYS A 414 13.87 25.38 4.63
N ASP A 415 13.46 25.14 3.38
CA ASP A 415 12.31 25.79 2.74
C ASP A 415 10.96 25.28 3.26
N ALA A 416 10.95 24.08 3.86
CA ALA A 416 9.78 23.44 4.45
C ALA A 416 10.22 22.44 5.52
N ILE A 417 9.33 22.15 6.47
CA ILE A 417 9.53 21.16 7.53
C ILE A 417 8.51 20.04 7.38
N VAL A 418 8.97 18.79 7.45
CA VAL A 418 8.14 17.59 7.49
C VAL A 418 8.16 17.02 8.90
N VAL A 419 6.99 16.66 9.43
CA VAL A 419 6.85 15.99 10.73
C VAL A 419 6.30 14.58 10.49
N ALA A 420 7.03 13.57 10.92
CA ALA A 420 6.64 12.17 10.75
C ALA A 420 6.85 11.34 12.01
N GLY A 421 5.97 10.37 12.27
CA GLY A 421 6.08 9.48 13.43
C GLY A 421 5.42 8.13 13.20
N GLN A 422 5.76 7.12 14.00
CA GLN A 422 5.39 5.73 13.73
C GLN A 422 3.87 5.49 13.64
N ALA A 423 3.10 6.06 14.56
CA ALA A 423 1.66 5.87 14.65
C ALA A 423 0.85 7.18 14.57
N THR A 424 1.36 8.19 13.87
CA THR A 424 0.67 9.49 13.68
C THR A 424 -0.72 9.33 13.03
N ILE A 425 -0.90 8.34 12.16
CA ILE A 425 -2.22 8.00 11.58
C ILE A 425 -3.22 7.39 12.58
N ARG A 426 -2.78 7.03 13.78
CA ARG A 426 -3.61 6.50 14.87
C ARG A 426 -3.90 7.55 15.92
N ASN A 427 -2.91 8.41 16.20
CA ASN A 427 -3.06 9.61 17.01
C ASN A 427 -2.11 10.71 16.49
N PRO A 428 -2.63 11.77 15.86
CA PRO A 428 -1.83 12.85 15.28
C PRO A 428 -1.41 13.94 16.29
N GLU A 429 -1.84 13.85 17.55
CA GLU A 429 -1.69 14.89 18.58
C GLU A 429 -0.27 15.47 18.67
N GLN A 430 0.76 14.62 18.72
CA GLN A 430 2.15 15.08 18.82
C GLN A 430 2.63 15.79 17.55
N ALA A 431 2.28 15.27 16.37
CA ALA A 431 2.67 15.91 15.11
C ALA A 431 2.00 17.28 14.94
N GLU A 432 0.73 17.37 15.33
CA GLU A 432 -0.03 18.61 15.34
C GLU A 432 0.55 19.63 16.34
N ARG A 433 1.01 19.17 17.51
CA ARG A 433 1.68 20.04 18.48
C ARG A 433 3.00 20.61 17.93
N VAL A 434 3.81 19.81 17.25
CA VAL A 434 5.03 20.29 16.56
C VAL A 434 4.69 21.36 15.52
N ARG A 435 3.64 21.15 14.71
CA ARG A 435 3.17 22.13 13.73
C ARG A 435 2.79 23.45 14.37
N GLN A 436 2.08 23.41 15.50
CA GLN A 436 1.69 24.62 16.24
C GLN A 436 2.92 25.39 16.74
N LEU A 437 3.92 24.69 17.29
CA LEU A 437 5.18 25.31 17.75
C LEU A 437 5.94 25.96 16.58
N ALA A 438 6.06 25.26 15.46
CA ALA A 438 6.71 25.78 14.26
C ALA A 438 6.02 27.05 13.74
N ASN A 439 4.69 27.04 13.62
CA ASN A 439 3.91 28.21 13.16
C ASN A 439 3.96 29.39 14.13
N GLN A 440 4.24 29.17 15.42
CA GLN A 440 4.42 30.23 16.40
C GLN A 440 5.80 30.90 16.30
N LEU A 441 6.81 30.16 15.84
CA LEU A 441 8.21 30.60 15.86
C LEU A 441 8.73 31.04 14.48
N PHE A 442 8.21 30.47 13.40
CA PHE A 442 8.73 30.61 12.05
C PHE A 442 7.62 30.70 11.01
N ASP A 443 7.89 31.40 9.89
CA ASP A 443 7.05 31.42 8.70
C ASP A 443 7.55 30.39 7.69
N VAL A 444 7.44 29.10 8.05
CA VAL A 444 7.86 27.97 7.22
C VAL A 444 6.70 26.98 7.06
N PRO A 445 6.43 26.47 5.85
CA PRO A 445 5.43 25.43 5.65
C PRO A 445 5.77 24.17 6.45
N VAL A 446 4.79 23.66 7.20
CA VAL A 446 4.93 22.41 7.96
C VAL A 446 3.96 21.36 7.42
N ILE A 447 4.51 20.21 7.01
CA ILE A 447 3.78 19.10 6.42
C ILE A 447 3.78 17.93 7.38
N CYS A 448 2.62 17.47 7.83
CA CYS A 448 2.50 16.30 8.67
C CYS A 448 2.23 15.03 7.84
N ASP A 449 2.98 13.96 8.10
CA ASP A 449 2.95 12.73 7.30
C ASP A 449 1.56 12.07 7.21
N HIS A 450 0.81 12.10 8.31
CA HIS A 450 -0.53 11.52 8.42
C HIS A 450 -1.60 12.24 7.57
N GLU A 451 -1.36 13.50 7.19
CA GLU A 451 -2.26 14.25 6.32
C GLU A 451 -2.04 13.94 4.84
N VAL A 452 -0.81 13.55 4.49
CA VAL A 452 -0.37 13.23 3.12
C VAL A 452 -0.59 11.76 2.77
N ALA A 453 -0.25 10.83 3.67
CA ALA A 453 -0.33 9.40 3.42
C ALA A 453 -1.00 8.64 4.58
N ARG A 454 -1.93 7.74 4.27
CA ARG A 454 -2.75 7.01 5.26
C ARG A 454 -2.30 5.57 5.54
N ARG A 455 -1.18 5.14 4.96
CA ARG A 455 -0.66 3.75 5.07
C ARG A 455 0.16 3.59 6.35
N LEU A 456 0.12 2.41 6.99
CA LEU A 456 0.79 2.15 8.28
C LEU A 456 2.32 2.25 8.23
N ASN A 457 2.95 2.03 7.08
CA ASN A 457 4.40 2.13 6.93
C ASN A 457 4.88 3.58 7.02
N TRP A 458 5.29 3.99 8.22
CA TRP A 458 5.67 5.37 8.51
C TRP A 458 6.93 5.85 7.79
N ILE A 459 7.84 4.93 7.39
CA ILE A 459 9.01 5.28 6.58
C ILE A 459 8.58 5.74 5.20
N ASN A 460 7.67 4.98 4.57
CA ASN A 460 7.12 5.37 3.28
C ASN A 460 6.26 6.64 3.41
N ARG A 461 5.52 6.82 4.52
CA ARG A 461 4.80 8.09 4.77
C ARG A 461 5.76 9.28 4.90
N ALA A 462 6.84 9.15 5.67
CA ALA A 462 7.84 10.21 5.82
C ALA A 462 8.44 10.59 4.45
N ARG A 463 8.85 9.60 3.65
CA ARG A 463 9.34 9.81 2.28
C ARG A 463 8.30 10.48 1.38
N THR A 464 7.04 10.10 1.51
CA THR A 464 5.93 10.71 0.76
C THR A 464 5.71 12.16 1.15
N ALA A 465 5.77 12.49 2.44
CA ALA A 465 5.64 13.85 2.94
C ALA A 465 6.83 14.73 2.53
N ILE A 466 8.04 14.18 2.52
CA ILE A 466 9.24 14.84 1.96
C ILE A 466 9.04 15.13 0.47
N ALA A 467 8.64 14.13 -0.32
CA ALA A 467 8.36 14.32 -1.74
C ALA A 467 7.28 15.39 -1.97
N ASN A 468 6.22 15.40 -1.16
CA ASN A 468 5.19 16.45 -1.19
C ASN A 468 5.78 17.84 -0.98
N ALA A 469 6.58 18.01 0.08
CA ALA A 469 7.21 19.29 0.40
C ALA A 469 8.13 19.78 -0.72
N CYS A 470 8.90 18.88 -1.34
CA CYS A 470 9.75 19.22 -2.49
C CYS A 470 8.97 19.67 -3.72
N LEU A 471 7.77 19.12 -3.94
CA LEU A 471 6.94 19.40 -5.11
C LEU A 471 6.10 20.69 -5.01
N LEU A 472 5.83 21.19 -3.80
CA LEU A 472 5.04 22.40 -3.55
C LEU A 472 5.38 23.59 -4.48
N PRO A 473 6.64 24.04 -4.56
CA PRO A 473 6.98 25.18 -5.40
C PRO A 473 6.89 24.87 -6.90
N VAL A 474 7.24 23.64 -7.30
CA VAL A 474 7.26 23.22 -8.71
C VAL A 474 5.84 23.25 -9.28
N ILE A 475 4.88 22.72 -8.53
CA ILE A 475 3.47 22.72 -8.93
C ILE A 475 2.87 24.12 -8.85
N ARG A 476 3.28 24.94 -7.89
CA ARG A 476 2.87 26.36 -7.81
C ARG A 476 3.29 27.16 -9.03
N ASP A 477 4.55 27.02 -9.44
CA ASP A 477 5.08 27.72 -10.62
C ASP A 477 4.37 27.24 -11.88
N LEU A 478 4.13 25.94 -12.02
CA LEU A 478 3.34 25.37 -13.14
C LEU A 478 1.93 25.97 -13.20
N ILE A 479 1.18 25.93 -12.09
CA ILE A 479 -0.20 26.44 -12.03
C ILE A 479 -0.23 27.93 -12.40
N SER A 480 0.71 28.73 -11.87
CA SER A 480 0.82 30.15 -12.16
C SER A 480 1.06 30.42 -13.66
N SER A 481 2.00 29.69 -14.26
CA SER A 481 2.32 29.82 -15.70
C SER A 481 1.13 29.41 -16.57
N VAL A 482 0.46 28.30 -16.26
CA VAL A 482 -0.73 27.85 -16.98
C VAL A 482 -1.86 28.88 -16.86
N ARG A 483 -2.09 29.45 -15.68
CA ARG A 483 -3.05 30.55 -15.49
C ARG A 483 -2.74 31.76 -16.36
N SER A 484 -1.46 32.10 -16.57
CA SER A 484 -1.09 33.18 -17.51
C SER A 484 -1.48 32.82 -18.94
N VAL A 485 -1.09 31.63 -19.40
CA VAL A 485 -1.37 31.12 -20.75
C VAL A 485 -2.87 31.09 -21.05
N LEU A 486 -3.70 30.70 -20.08
CA LEU A 486 -5.16 30.67 -20.22
C LEU A 486 -5.74 32.10 -20.31
N ARG A 487 -5.29 33.02 -19.45
CA ARG A 487 -5.77 34.42 -19.46
C ARG A 487 -5.45 35.15 -20.75
N GLU A 488 -4.25 34.95 -21.30
CA GLU A 488 -3.82 35.54 -22.58
C GLU A 488 -4.72 35.15 -23.75
N ARG A 489 -5.40 34.00 -23.67
CA ARG A 489 -6.32 33.48 -24.70
C ARG A 489 -7.80 33.75 -24.40
N GLY A 490 -8.09 34.49 -23.34
CA GLY A 490 -9.45 34.78 -22.91
C GLY A 490 -10.21 33.54 -22.42
N ILE A 491 -9.50 32.53 -21.93
CA ILE A 491 -10.09 31.34 -21.30
C ILE A 491 -10.37 31.69 -19.85
N GLU A 492 -11.63 31.95 -19.56
CA GLU A 492 -12.13 32.20 -18.21
C GLU A 492 -12.68 30.90 -17.62
N GLY A 493 -12.32 30.56 -16.38
CA GLY A 493 -12.72 29.26 -15.85
C GLY A 493 -12.00 28.86 -14.57
N ARG A 494 -12.48 27.78 -13.96
CA ARG A 494 -11.72 27.07 -12.93
C ARG A 494 -10.59 26.28 -13.57
N LEU A 495 -9.44 26.25 -12.92
CA LEU A 495 -8.35 25.32 -13.26
C LEU A 495 -8.34 24.19 -12.23
N LEU A 496 -8.47 22.98 -12.74
CA LEU A 496 -8.33 21.74 -12.00
C LEU A 496 -7.01 21.07 -12.38
N VAL A 497 -6.51 20.27 -11.46
CA VAL A 497 -5.33 19.43 -11.66
C VAL A 497 -5.71 17.98 -11.41
N VAL A 498 -5.31 17.10 -12.30
CA VAL A 498 -5.61 15.66 -12.20
C VAL A 498 -4.64 15.01 -11.23
N LYS A 499 -5.17 14.20 -10.30
CA LYS A 499 -4.39 13.35 -9.41
C LYS A 499 -4.02 12.02 -10.08
N GLY A 500 -3.09 11.31 -9.48
CA GLY A 500 -2.64 9.98 -9.88
C GLY A 500 -3.72 8.91 -9.80
N ASP A 501 -4.80 9.14 -9.05
CA ASP A 501 -5.98 8.26 -9.05
C ASP A 501 -6.98 8.58 -10.18
N GLY A 502 -6.66 9.55 -11.05
CA GLY A 502 -7.46 9.95 -12.20
C GLY A 502 -8.56 10.95 -11.89
N THR A 503 -8.69 11.40 -10.62
CA THR A 503 -9.71 12.36 -10.21
C THR A 503 -9.15 13.80 -10.25
N PRO A 504 -9.89 14.75 -10.83
CA PRO A 504 -9.48 16.16 -10.82
C PRO A 504 -9.75 16.80 -9.46
N VAL A 505 -8.93 17.78 -9.10
CA VAL A 505 -9.11 18.62 -7.90
C VAL A 505 -8.83 20.07 -8.23
N ASP A 506 -9.42 20.99 -7.49
CA ASP A 506 -9.12 22.42 -7.57
C ASP A 506 -7.63 22.69 -7.35
N GLU A 507 -7.08 23.69 -8.05
CA GLU A 507 -5.68 24.09 -7.95
C GLU A 507 -5.24 24.36 -6.50
N SER A 508 -6.14 24.86 -5.64
CA SER A 508 -5.84 25.09 -4.22
C SER A 508 -5.58 23.80 -3.47
N VAL A 509 -6.34 22.73 -3.76
CA VAL A 509 -6.16 21.40 -3.16
C VAL A 509 -4.92 20.71 -3.73
N ALA A 510 -4.66 20.85 -5.03
CA ALA A 510 -3.43 20.34 -5.65
C ALA A 510 -2.17 20.96 -5.03
N LEU A 511 -2.25 22.22 -4.60
CA LEU A 511 -1.15 22.91 -3.90
C LEU A 511 -0.97 22.47 -2.45
N GLU A 512 -1.97 21.89 -1.80
CA GLU A 512 -1.80 21.30 -0.46
C GLU A 512 -1.05 19.96 -0.54
N ARG A 513 -1.36 19.15 -1.57
CA ARG A 513 -0.83 17.79 -1.74
C ARG A 513 -0.35 17.52 -3.18
N PRO A 514 0.66 18.26 -3.68
CA PRO A 514 1.18 18.07 -5.04
C PRO A 514 1.70 16.66 -5.31
N VAL A 515 2.11 15.90 -4.28
CA VAL A 515 2.54 14.50 -4.44
C VAL A 515 1.42 13.60 -4.98
N GLU A 516 0.15 13.99 -4.81
CA GLU A 516 -0.98 13.25 -5.37
C GLU A 516 -1.07 13.39 -6.89
N THR A 517 -0.30 14.26 -7.55
CA THR A 517 -0.29 14.44 -9.02
C THR A 517 0.65 13.50 -9.77
N ILE A 518 1.42 12.67 -9.04
CA ILE A 518 2.28 11.65 -9.68
C ILE A 518 1.44 10.69 -10.50
N LEU A 519 1.95 10.27 -11.66
CA LEU A 519 1.24 9.36 -12.57
C LEU A 519 -0.16 9.87 -13.00
N SER A 520 -0.41 11.18 -12.95
CA SER A 520 -1.70 11.76 -13.37
C SER A 520 -2.00 11.59 -14.86
N GLY A 521 -0.98 11.63 -15.74
CA GLY A 521 -1.14 11.39 -17.18
C GLY A 521 -1.71 10.01 -17.49
N PRO A 522 -1.05 8.90 -17.06
CA PRO A 522 -1.60 7.57 -17.26
C PRO A 522 -2.96 7.35 -16.59
N ALA A 523 -3.19 7.94 -15.41
CA ALA A 523 -4.50 7.89 -14.76
C ALA A 523 -5.58 8.61 -15.59
N ALA A 524 -5.24 9.74 -16.21
CA ALA A 524 -6.10 10.47 -17.13
C ALA A 524 -6.39 9.62 -18.39
N SER A 525 -5.41 8.87 -18.93
CA SER A 525 -5.66 7.93 -20.04
C SER A 525 -6.73 6.89 -19.67
N VAL A 526 -6.69 6.35 -18.45
CA VAL A 526 -7.70 5.41 -17.95
C VAL A 526 -9.08 6.06 -17.83
N SER A 527 -9.17 7.26 -17.24
CA SER A 527 -10.42 8.04 -17.20
C SER A 527 -10.94 8.36 -18.60
N GLY A 528 -10.04 8.61 -19.54
CA GLY A 528 -10.32 8.88 -20.94
C GLY A 528 -10.87 7.67 -21.68
N ALA A 529 -10.28 6.49 -21.47
CA ALA A 529 -10.81 5.22 -21.99
C ALA A 529 -12.26 5.02 -21.54
N ARG A 530 -12.56 5.22 -20.25
CA ARG A 530 -13.94 5.15 -19.75
C ARG A 530 -14.81 6.20 -20.42
N ALA A 531 -14.33 7.44 -20.52
CA ALA A 531 -15.12 8.54 -21.06
C ALA A 531 -15.52 8.32 -22.52
N LEU A 532 -14.61 7.79 -23.33
CA LEU A 532 -14.80 7.55 -24.76
C LEU A 532 -15.56 6.25 -25.08
N THR A 533 -15.48 5.24 -24.21
CA THR A 533 -16.07 3.90 -24.48
C THR A 533 -17.32 3.59 -23.67
N GLY A 534 -17.53 4.28 -22.54
CA GLY A 534 -18.57 3.96 -21.56
C GLY A 534 -18.37 2.64 -20.82
N LEU A 535 -17.19 2.02 -20.92
CA LEU A 535 -16.90 0.75 -20.24
C LEU A 535 -16.45 0.99 -18.81
N ASP A 536 -17.22 0.46 -17.85
CA ASP A 536 -16.89 0.53 -16.42
C ASP A 536 -15.91 -0.56 -15.95
N ASN A 537 -15.63 -1.56 -16.79
CA ASN A 537 -14.66 -2.61 -16.53
C ASN A 537 -13.87 -2.92 -17.79
N ALA A 538 -12.57 -2.63 -17.81
CA ALA A 538 -11.70 -2.86 -18.96
C ALA A 538 -10.22 -2.85 -18.58
N LEU A 539 -9.40 -3.54 -19.37
CA LEU A 539 -7.94 -3.38 -19.37
C LEU A 539 -7.59 -2.25 -20.34
N VAL A 540 -6.91 -1.21 -19.88
CA VAL A 540 -6.52 -0.07 -20.70
C VAL A 540 -5.05 -0.21 -21.08
N LEU A 541 -4.75 -0.19 -22.37
CA LEU A 541 -3.39 -0.12 -22.92
C LEU A 541 -3.22 1.21 -23.63
N ASP A 542 -2.41 2.10 -23.07
CA ASP A 542 -2.02 3.35 -23.72
C ASP A 542 -0.63 3.18 -24.35
N ILE A 543 -0.60 3.02 -25.67
CA ILE A 543 0.64 2.83 -26.44
C ILE A 543 1.10 4.17 -27.03
N GLY A 544 2.17 4.72 -26.46
CA GLY A 544 2.83 5.91 -26.97
C GLY A 544 3.95 5.62 -27.97
N GLY A 545 4.76 6.64 -28.25
CA GLY A 545 6.01 6.46 -28.99
C GLY A 545 7.01 5.61 -28.22
N THR A 546 7.17 5.83 -26.91
CA THR A 546 8.27 5.21 -26.15
C THR A 546 7.87 4.07 -25.24
N THR A 547 6.62 4.06 -24.78
CA THR A 547 6.12 3.19 -23.70
C THR A 547 4.71 2.74 -23.98
N THR A 548 4.37 1.59 -23.42
CA THR A 548 3.00 1.12 -23.31
C THR A 548 2.67 1.06 -21.83
N ASP A 549 1.67 1.83 -21.45
CA ASP A 549 1.15 1.90 -20.09
C ASP A 549 -0.11 1.04 -19.98
N CYS A 550 -0.10 0.10 -19.04
CA CYS A 550 -1.19 -0.85 -18.85
C CYS A 550 -1.84 -0.68 -17.48
N ALA A 551 -3.13 -0.40 -17.45
CA ALA A 551 -3.90 -0.12 -16.25
C ALA A 551 -5.32 -0.73 -16.33
N VAL A 552 -6.08 -0.68 -15.24
CA VAL A 552 -7.39 -1.34 -15.14
C VAL A 552 -8.45 -0.33 -14.73
N ILE A 553 -9.59 -0.37 -15.42
CA ILE A 553 -10.84 0.25 -14.96
C ILE A 553 -11.63 -0.84 -14.24
N GLN A 554 -12.03 -0.57 -13.00
CA GLN A 554 -12.85 -1.47 -12.19
C GLN A 554 -13.99 -0.68 -11.56
N ASP A 555 -15.23 -1.16 -11.73
CA ASP A 555 -16.44 -0.52 -11.19
C ASP A 555 -16.55 0.97 -11.55
N GLY A 556 -16.14 1.33 -12.76
CA GLY A 556 -16.16 2.70 -13.29
C GLY A 556 -15.07 3.62 -12.73
N GLN A 557 -14.13 3.08 -11.95
CA GLN A 557 -13.05 3.81 -11.29
C GLN A 557 -11.68 3.31 -11.76
N VAL A 558 -10.67 4.17 -11.67
CA VAL A 558 -9.27 3.79 -11.90
C VAL A 558 -8.81 2.87 -10.76
N ALA A 559 -8.28 1.70 -11.10
CA ALA A 559 -7.67 0.82 -10.09
C ALA A 559 -6.41 1.49 -9.49
N VAL A 560 -6.31 1.55 -8.16
CA VAL A 560 -5.20 2.19 -7.44
C VAL A 560 -4.29 1.15 -6.79
N ALA A 561 -2.99 1.44 -6.74
CA ALA A 561 -1.99 0.55 -6.15
C ALA A 561 -2.15 0.42 -4.62
N PRO A 562 -2.22 -0.80 -4.04
CA PRO A 562 -2.45 -0.99 -2.60
C PRO A 562 -1.42 -0.30 -1.70
N ASP A 563 -0.14 -0.34 -2.08
CA ASP A 563 0.98 0.20 -1.29
C ASP A 563 1.42 1.61 -1.73
N GLY A 564 0.80 2.15 -2.78
CA GLY A 564 1.17 3.39 -3.44
C GLY A 564 2.05 3.16 -4.68
N ALA A 565 2.48 4.25 -5.32
CA ALA A 565 3.28 4.18 -6.54
C ALA A 565 4.77 3.96 -6.24
N VAL A 566 5.45 3.20 -7.09
CA VAL A 566 6.91 3.10 -7.08
C VAL A 566 7.48 4.09 -8.09
N VAL A 567 8.18 5.12 -7.61
CA VAL A 567 8.76 6.19 -8.44
C VAL A 567 10.23 6.37 -8.03
N GLY A 568 11.15 6.34 -9.00
CA GLY A 568 12.59 6.51 -8.73
C GLY A 568 13.18 5.47 -7.76
N GLY A 569 12.62 4.25 -7.72
CA GLY A 569 13.02 3.19 -6.78
C GLY A 569 12.49 3.36 -5.35
N SER A 570 11.71 4.41 -5.07
CA SER A 570 11.08 4.67 -3.78
C SER A 570 9.56 4.48 -3.84
N THR A 571 8.97 3.93 -2.78
CA THR A 571 7.51 3.82 -2.65
C THR A 571 6.93 5.14 -2.12
N ILE A 572 6.08 5.77 -2.92
CA ILE A 572 5.31 6.97 -2.58
C ILE A 572 3.89 6.53 -2.22
N SER A 573 3.53 6.66 -0.95
CA SER A 573 2.30 6.16 -0.34
C SER A 573 1.08 7.07 -0.57
N VAL A 574 0.87 7.52 -1.80
CA VAL A 574 -0.36 8.19 -2.26
C VAL A 574 -1.27 7.21 -2.99
N ASP A 575 -2.53 7.57 -3.17
CA ASP A 575 -3.43 6.83 -4.05
C ASP A 575 -3.12 7.23 -5.49
N ALA A 576 -2.55 6.28 -6.23
CA ALA A 576 -2.12 6.44 -7.61
C ALA A 576 -2.49 5.19 -8.41
N VAL A 577 -2.71 5.39 -9.71
CA VAL A 577 -3.08 4.36 -10.66
C VAL A 577 -2.13 3.16 -10.57
N GLU A 578 -2.71 1.97 -10.50
CA GLU A 578 -1.94 0.74 -10.60
C GLU A 578 -1.57 0.50 -12.07
N ILE A 579 -0.34 0.85 -12.40
CA ILE A 579 0.17 0.85 -13.75
C ILE A 579 1.34 -0.12 -13.91
N THR A 580 1.36 -0.82 -15.04
CA THR A 580 2.54 -1.54 -15.53
C THR A 580 3.00 -0.88 -16.82
N THR A 581 4.17 -0.25 -16.78
CA THR A 581 4.81 0.35 -17.95
C THR A 581 5.77 -0.64 -18.59
N VAL A 582 5.66 -0.81 -19.90
CA VAL A 582 6.56 -1.65 -20.70
C VAL A 582 7.26 -0.78 -21.73
N GLY A 583 8.56 -1.04 -21.98
CA GLY A 583 9.37 -0.38 -23.01
C GLY A 583 9.03 -0.84 -24.42
N LEU A 584 7.75 -0.74 -24.78
CA LEU A 584 7.20 -1.08 -26.08
C LEU A 584 6.41 0.12 -26.59
N GLY A 585 6.72 0.62 -27.77
CA GLY A 585 6.01 1.73 -28.39
C GLY A 585 6.41 1.89 -29.85
N GLY A 586 5.96 2.98 -30.48
CA GLY A 586 6.33 3.33 -31.86
C GLY A 586 7.84 3.42 -32.10
N ASP A 587 8.61 3.80 -31.09
CA ASP A 587 10.04 4.15 -31.15
C ASP A 587 10.94 3.03 -30.59
N SER A 588 10.36 1.86 -30.33
CA SER A 588 11.13 0.68 -29.91
C SER A 588 12.08 0.24 -31.02
N ARG A 589 13.34 -0.02 -30.68
CA ARG A 589 14.34 -0.49 -31.64
C ARG A 589 13.94 -1.83 -32.24
N LEU A 590 13.99 -1.96 -33.57
CA LEU A 590 14.06 -3.26 -34.21
C LEU A 590 15.51 -3.72 -34.29
N SER A 591 15.74 -4.96 -33.88
CA SER A 591 17.00 -5.67 -34.07
C SER A 591 16.72 -7.12 -34.43
N PHE A 592 17.76 -7.93 -34.53
CA PHE A 592 17.65 -9.37 -34.69
C PHE A 592 18.74 -10.09 -33.91
N THR A 593 18.46 -11.33 -33.51
CA THR A 593 19.41 -12.22 -32.85
C THR A 593 20.41 -12.84 -33.85
N PRO A 594 21.51 -13.46 -33.39
CA PRO A 594 22.47 -14.13 -34.29
C PRO A 594 21.84 -15.21 -35.18
N ASP A 595 20.75 -15.84 -34.75
CA ASP A 595 19.94 -16.80 -35.52
C ASP A 595 18.84 -16.11 -36.38
N ARG A 596 18.97 -14.81 -36.64
CA ARG A 596 18.11 -13.99 -37.52
C ARG A 596 16.64 -13.94 -37.10
N ARG A 597 16.34 -14.04 -35.79
CA ARG A 597 14.99 -13.76 -35.27
C ARG A 597 14.86 -12.29 -34.91
N ILE A 598 13.78 -11.65 -35.35
CA ILE A 598 13.51 -10.24 -35.05
C ILE A 598 13.24 -10.09 -33.55
N VAL A 599 13.76 -9.00 -32.97
CA VAL A 599 13.48 -8.58 -31.60
C VAL A 599 13.07 -7.11 -31.59
N VAL A 600 12.15 -6.77 -30.70
CA VAL A 600 11.62 -5.40 -30.55
C VAL A 600 11.89 -4.90 -29.13
N GLY A 601 12.56 -3.76 -29.03
CA GLY A 601 12.98 -3.16 -27.77
C GLY A 601 14.07 -3.98 -27.06
N PRO A 602 14.39 -3.66 -25.79
CA PRO A 602 13.81 -2.61 -24.95
C PRO A 602 14.35 -1.20 -25.23
N GLU A 603 15.38 -1.08 -26.07
CA GLU A 603 15.98 0.20 -26.45
C GLU A 603 14.98 1.08 -27.21
N ARG A 604 15.12 2.39 -27.01
CA ARG A 604 14.28 3.42 -27.62
C ARG A 604 15.14 4.29 -28.51
N ASN A 605 14.75 4.41 -29.78
CA ASN A 605 15.50 5.15 -30.77
C ASN A 605 14.59 6.10 -31.53
N ILE A 606 15.18 7.19 -32.05
CA ILE A 606 14.47 8.12 -32.91
C ILE A 606 14.11 7.37 -34.21
N PRO A 607 12.85 7.38 -34.66
CA PRO A 607 12.49 6.78 -35.95
C PRO A 607 13.30 7.40 -37.09
N LEU A 608 13.79 6.58 -38.02
CA LEU A 608 14.61 7.07 -39.14
C LEU A 608 13.82 7.99 -40.08
N CYS A 609 12.52 7.73 -40.28
CA CYS A 609 11.62 8.61 -41.03
C CYS A 609 11.52 10.02 -40.42
N TYR A 610 11.43 10.12 -39.08
CA TYR A 610 11.43 11.40 -38.37
C TYR A 610 12.79 12.08 -38.50
N LEU A 611 13.88 11.36 -38.22
CA LEU A 611 15.22 11.93 -38.25
C LEU A 611 15.60 12.41 -39.67
N ALA A 612 15.14 11.73 -40.71
CA ALA A 612 15.31 12.15 -42.10
C ALA A 612 14.47 13.37 -42.49
N ALA A 613 13.28 13.55 -41.89
CA ALA A 613 12.46 14.74 -42.10
C ALA A 613 13.09 15.98 -41.46
N GLU A 614 13.72 15.84 -40.29
CA GLU A 614 14.41 16.93 -39.59
C GLU A 614 15.80 17.23 -40.17
N HIS A 615 16.49 16.20 -40.69
CA HIS A 615 17.87 16.31 -41.18
C HIS A 615 18.04 15.65 -42.56
N ALA A 616 18.14 16.47 -43.61
CA ALA A 616 18.25 16.01 -44.99
C ALA A 616 19.49 15.13 -45.26
N GLU A 617 20.55 15.25 -44.45
CA GLU A 617 21.75 14.42 -44.50
C GLU A 617 21.44 12.94 -44.24
N VAL A 618 20.48 12.65 -43.37
CA VAL A 618 20.09 11.28 -43.00
C VAL A 618 19.43 10.60 -44.18
N ARG A 619 18.55 11.31 -44.90
CA ARG A 619 17.96 10.82 -46.14
C ARG A 619 19.04 10.47 -47.18
N ARG A 620 20.01 11.38 -47.39
CA ARG A 620 21.14 11.15 -48.32
C ARG A 620 22.03 10.00 -47.89
N PHE A 621 22.21 9.77 -46.59
CA PHE A 621 22.92 8.60 -46.08
C PHE A 621 22.18 7.31 -46.45
N LEU A 622 20.89 7.22 -46.11
CA LEU A 622 20.08 6.03 -46.38
C LEU A 622 20.05 5.69 -47.88
N ASP A 623 19.93 6.70 -48.75
CA ASP A 623 19.91 6.50 -50.20
C ASP A 623 21.24 5.98 -50.77
N ARG A 624 22.37 6.23 -50.09
CA ARG A 624 23.69 5.72 -50.48
C ARG A 624 23.97 4.30 -50.00
N LEU A 625 23.15 3.76 -49.08
CA LEU A 625 23.30 2.40 -48.59
C LEU A 625 22.97 1.40 -49.70
N ASP A 626 23.94 0.53 -50.00
CA ASP A 626 23.72 -0.67 -50.82
C ASP A 626 23.32 -1.82 -49.89
N PRO A 627 22.06 -2.30 -49.93
CA PRO A 627 21.60 -3.39 -49.07
C PRO A 627 22.52 -4.62 -49.14
N GLY A 628 23.02 -4.97 -50.34
CA GLY A 628 23.84 -6.17 -50.54
C GLY A 628 25.15 -6.18 -49.75
N PHE A 629 25.71 -5.01 -49.45
CA PHE A 629 26.92 -4.88 -48.61
C PHE A 629 26.67 -5.31 -47.16
N TYR A 630 25.44 -5.17 -46.66
CA TYR A 630 25.08 -5.39 -45.26
C TYR A 630 24.56 -6.81 -44.97
N GLN A 631 24.53 -7.70 -45.96
CA GLN A 631 24.03 -9.08 -45.79
C GLN A 631 24.78 -9.88 -44.71
N GLN A 632 26.03 -9.51 -44.41
CA GLN A 632 26.87 -10.16 -43.39
C GLN A 632 26.87 -9.44 -42.03
N SER A 633 26.07 -8.38 -41.84
CA SER A 633 26.00 -7.68 -40.57
C SER A 633 25.50 -8.60 -39.45
N ALA A 634 26.18 -8.56 -38.30
CA ALA A 634 25.86 -9.39 -37.14
C ALA A 634 24.63 -8.90 -36.37
N ASP A 635 24.32 -7.61 -36.47
CA ASP A 635 23.16 -6.96 -35.86
C ASP A 635 22.71 -5.74 -36.69
N ALA A 636 21.68 -5.05 -36.19
CA ALA A 636 21.07 -3.89 -36.85
C ALA A 636 21.83 -2.56 -36.65
N SER A 637 22.93 -2.53 -35.88
CA SER A 637 23.65 -1.29 -35.54
C SER A 637 24.26 -0.57 -36.74
N ALA A 638 24.45 -1.27 -37.85
CA ALA A 638 24.92 -0.68 -39.09
C ALA A 638 23.94 0.35 -39.69
N LEU A 639 22.67 0.36 -39.27
CA LEU A 639 21.67 1.39 -39.61
C LEU A 639 21.62 2.56 -38.64
N ASP A 640 22.36 2.49 -37.53
CA ASP A 640 22.26 3.48 -36.46
C ASP A 640 22.81 4.84 -36.90
N VAL A 641 22.05 5.89 -36.62
CA VAL A 641 22.46 7.29 -36.84
C VAL A 641 22.54 7.99 -35.50
N LEU A 642 23.68 8.58 -35.18
CA LEU A 642 23.89 9.33 -33.94
C LEU A 642 23.58 10.80 -34.16
N VAL A 643 22.92 11.42 -33.19
CA VAL A 643 22.58 12.86 -33.21
C VAL A 643 22.82 13.48 -31.84
N LEU A 644 23.32 14.71 -31.84
CA LEU A 644 23.44 15.51 -30.63
C LEU A 644 22.07 16.12 -30.28
N ALA A 645 21.53 15.79 -29.11
CA ALA A 645 20.18 16.18 -28.68
C ALA A 645 20.18 17.05 -27.42
N GLY A 646 21.28 17.10 -26.66
CA GLY A 646 21.37 17.81 -25.38
C GLY A 646 22.69 18.53 -25.19
N ARG A 647 22.76 19.37 -24.14
CA ARG A 647 23.99 20.10 -23.81
C ARG A 647 25.04 19.14 -23.24
N PRO A 648 26.29 19.15 -23.72
CA PRO A 648 27.32 18.27 -23.20
C PRO A 648 27.65 18.59 -21.74
N PRO A 649 27.88 17.56 -20.88
CA PRO A 649 28.24 17.77 -19.49
C PRO A 649 29.65 18.31 -19.33
N GLU A 650 29.92 18.95 -18.20
CA GLU A 650 31.29 19.30 -17.81
C GLU A 650 32.12 18.03 -17.53
N GLY A 651 33.43 18.09 -17.83
CA GLY A 651 34.33 16.94 -17.66
C GLY A 651 34.11 15.83 -18.68
N LEU A 652 34.02 16.16 -19.98
CA LEU A 652 34.10 15.18 -21.05
C LEU A 652 35.50 14.56 -21.11
N THR A 653 35.56 13.24 -21.26
CA THR A 653 36.81 12.55 -21.60
C THR A 653 37.23 12.92 -23.04
N PRO A 654 38.52 12.83 -23.41
CA PRO A 654 38.94 13.15 -24.78
C PRO A 654 38.17 12.43 -25.90
N PRO A 655 37.85 11.12 -25.77
CA PRO A 655 37.01 10.43 -26.76
C PRO A 655 35.57 10.98 -26.83
N GLU A 656 34.96 11.31 -25.68
CA GLU A 656 33.62 11.89 -25.66
C GLU A 656 33.61 13.30 -26.27
N SER A 657 34.62 14.12 -25.99
CA SER A 657 34.76 15.45 -26.61
C SER A 657 34.86 15.36 -28.12
N MET A 658 35.66 14.42 -28.64
CA MET A 658 35.80 14.19 -30.08
C MET A 658 34.47 13.74 -30.71
N LEU A 659 33.72 12.85 -30.06
CA LEU A 659 32.42 12.41 -30.54
C LEU A 659 31.39 13.56 -30.55
N VAL A 660 31.35 14.36 -29.49
CA VAL A 660 30.45 15.53 -29.41
C VAL A 660 30.81 16.57 -30.48
N GLU A 661 32.10 16.79 -30.74
CA GLU A 661 32.57 17.69 -31.79
C GLU A 661 32.15 17.17 -33.18
N LEU A 662 32.30 15.87 -33.45
CA LEU A 662 31.84 15.25 -34.69
C LEU A 662 30.34 15.45 -34.91
N LEU A 663 29.52 15.20 -33.88
CA LEU A 663 28.06 15.30 -33.96
C LEU A 663 27.54 16.75 -33.93
N SER A 664 28.39 17.73 -33.59
CA SER A 664 28.02 19.14 -33.65
C SER A 664 27.72 19.62 -35.08
N GLY A 665 28.25 18.92 -36.09
CA GLY A 665 27.99 19.19 -37.51
C GLY A 665 26.69 18.59 -38.06
N GLY A 666 25.91 17.87 -37.24
CA GLY A 666 24.67 17.20 -37.63
C GLY A 666 24.71 15.68 -37.40
N PRO A 667 23.64 14.95 -37.77
CA PRO A 667 23.58 13.52 -37.55
C PRO A 667 24.60 12.75 -38.41
N ILE A 668 25.25 11.74 -37.83
CA ILE A 668 26.27 10.92 -38.51
C ILE A 668 25.99 9.43 -38.22
N PRO A 669 26.08 8.53 -39.21
CA PRO A 669 26.00 7.10 -38.99
C PRO A 669 27.01 6.61 -37.96
N ALA A 670 26.63 5.69 -37.06
CA ALA A 670 27.50 5.20 -36.00
C ALA A 670 28.79 4.57 -36.53
N ALA A 671 28.70 3.81 -37.63
CA ALA A 671 29.86 3.25 -38.32
C ALA A 671 30.81 4.32 -38.88
N GLU A 672 30.26 5.43 -39.38
CA GLU A 672 31.06 6.54 -39.88
C GLU A 672 31.73 7.32 -38.73
N CYS A 673 31.02 7.52 -37.60
CA CYS A 673 31.60 8.06 -36.38
C CYS A 673 32.80 7.21 -35.92
N ALA A 674 32.62 5.89 -35.83
CA ALA A 674 33.69 4.99 -35.43
C ALA A 674 34.91 5.09 -36.36
N ALA A 675 34.68 5.06 -37.67
CA ALA A 675 35.74 5.19 -38.66
C ALA A 675 36.51 6.53 -38.54
N ARG A 676 35.79 7.65 -38.39
CA ARG A 676 36.41 8.99 -38.21
C ARG A 676 37.19 9.12 -36.90
N MET A 677 36.79 8.37 -35.87
CA MET A 677 37.49 8.29 -34.58
C MET A 677 38.63 7.26 -34.57
N GLY A 678 38.87 6.55 -35.69
CA GLY A 678 39.90 5.52 -35.78
C GLY A 678 39.56 4.22 -35.03
N LEU A 679 38.27 3.97 -34.76
CA LEU A 679 37.77 2.78 -34.09
C LEU A 679 37.41 1.70 -35.11
N VAL A 680 37.63 0.44 -34.75
CA VAL A 680 37.36 -0.71 -35.63
C VAL A 680 35.89 -1.09 -35.69
N ALA A 681 35.07 -0.62 -34.75
CA ALA A 681 33.65 -0.99 -34.67
C ALA A 681 32.81 0.10 -33.94
N PRO A 682 31.53 0.29 -34.30
CA PRO A 682 30.62 1.26 -33.67
C PRO A 682 30.45 1.08 -32.16
N GLU A 683 30.55 -0.15 -31.65
CA GLU A 683 30.32 -0.49 -30.24
C GLU A 683 31.42 0.07 -29.32
N LEU A 684 32.56 0.47 -29.90
CA LEU A 684 33.67 1.10 -29.18
C LEU A 684 33.48 2.61 -28.99
N LEU A 685 32.40 3.20 -29.53
CA LEU A 685 32.11 4.60 -29.34
C LEU A 685 31.77 4.89 -27.86
N PRO A 686 32.23 6.03 -27.30
CA PRO A 686 32.03 6.38 -25.90
C PRO A 686 30.59 6.90 -25.64
N LEU A 687 29.59 6.05 -25.89
CA LEU A 687 28.17 6.42 -25.91
C LEU A 687 27.49 6.30 -24.56
N SER A 688 27.83 5.31 -23.73
CA SER A 688 27.03 4.95 -22.55
C SER A 688 26.74 6.11 -21.60
N ARG A 689 27.72 6.97 -21.32
CA ARG A 689 27.54 8.14 -20.44
C ARG A 689 26.78 9.27 -21.13
N LEU A 690 26.98 9.45 -22.43
CA LEU A 690 26.35 10.52 -23.21
C LEU A 690 24.87 10.20 -23.52
N GLU A 691 24.57 8.96 -23.89
CA GLU A 691 23.20 8.46 -24.08
C GLU A 691 22.44 8.41 -22.74
N GLY A 692 23.08 7.94 -21.66
CA GLY A 692 22.48 7.93 -20.32
C GLY A 692 22.14 9.33 -19.76
N ARG A 693 22.78 10.39 -20.29
CA ARG A 693 22.47 11.80 -19.98
C ARG A 693 21.61 12.49 -21.05
N GLY A 694 21.18 11.76 -22.08
CA GLY A 694 20.39 12.31 -23.18
C GLY A 694 21.12 13.34 -24.07
N VAL A 695 22.45 13.41 -23.97
CA VAL A 695 23.29 14.33 -24.76
C VAL A 695 23.35 13.86 -26.20
N VAL A 696 23.59 12.56 -26.38
CA VAL A 696 23.56 11.88 -27.67
C VAL A 696 22.32 11.00 -27.70
N LYS A 697 21.58 11.04 -28.81
CA LYS A 697 20.51 10.11 -29.12
C LYS A 697 20.84 9.35 -30.38
N ARG A 698 20.17 8.23 -30.57
CA ARG A 698 20.37 7.34 -31.70
C ARG A 698 19.06 7.18 -32.46
N GLY A 699 19.12 7.30 -33.78
CA GLY A 699 18.08 6.89 -34.71
C GLY A 699 18.32 5.47 -35.22
N ALA A 700 17.25 4.69 -35.31
CA ALA A 700 17.28 3.29 -35.75
C ALA A 700 15.93 2.93 -36.40
N LEU A 701 15.83 1.74 -37.00
CA LEU A 701 14.55 1.25 -37.50
C LEU A 701 13.60 0.94 -36.33
N THR A 702 12.37 1.45 -36.40
CA THR A 702 11.35 1.38 -35.34
C THR A 702 9.98 0.97 -35.88
N PRO A 703 9.00 0.54 -35.06
CA PRO A 703 7.62 0.33 -35.50
C PRO A 703 7.04 1.55 -36.21
N THR A 704 7.36 2.78 -35.78
CA THR A 704 6.97 4.01 -36.46
C THR A 704 7.43 4.03 -37.92
N ASP A 705 8.65 3.55 -38.22
CA ASP A 705 9.11 3.41 -39.61
C ASP A 705 8.26 2.37 -40.37
N LEU A 706 7.94 1.23 -39.75
CA LEU A 706 7.09 0.21 -40.37
C LEU A 706 5.71 0.77 -40.73
N LEU A 707 5.11 1.61 -39.87
CA LEU A 707 3.84 2.28 -40.14
C LEU A 707 3.92 3.24 -41.34
N HIS A 708 5.07 3.88 -41.57
CA HIS A 708 5.30 4.69 -42.78
C HIS A 708 5.45 3.84 -44.04
N VAL A 709 6.02 2.64 -43.90
CA VAL A 709 6.10 1.68 -45.01
C VAL A 709 4.72 1.16 -45.39
N THR A 710 3.90 0.73 -44.42
CA THR A 710 2.53 0.24 -44.68
C THR A 710 1.60 1.34 -45.14
N GLY A 711 1.90 2.59 -44.79
CA GLY A 711 1.10 3.76 -45.10
C GLY A 711 -0.02 4.04 -44.09
N GLU A 712 -0.03 3.31 -42.97
CA GLU A 712 -0.98 3.53 -41.87
C GLU A 712 -0.68 4.84 -41.12
N PHE A 713 0.56 5.33 -41.17
CA PHE A 713 0.94 6.63 -40.64
C PHE A 713 1.99 7.30 -41.55
N GLN A 714 1.69 8.48 -42.09
CA GLN A 714 2.51 9.13 -43.14
C GLN A 714 2.81 10.60 -42.85
N ARG A 715 3.34 10.89 -41.66
CA ARG A 715 3.66 12.27 -41.25
C ARG A 715 5.06 12.73 -41.67
N TRP A 716 6.01 11.80 -41.75
CA TRP A 716 7.42 12.07 -42.03
C TRP A 716 7.90 11.33 -43.29
N ASP A 717 9.22 11.19 -43.46
CA ASP A 717 9.80 10.68 -44.70
C ASP A 717 9.54 9.17 -44.89
N CYS A 718 8.47 8.85 -45.62
CA CYS A 718 8.12 7.46 -45.95
C CYS A 718 9.17 6.77 -46.81
N ALA A 719 9.91 7.50 -47.64
CA ALA A 719 10.94 6.90 -48.45
C ALA A 719 12.12 6.46 -47.58
N ALA A 720 12.45 7.21 -46.52
CA ALA A 720 13.54 6.89 -45.60
C ALA A 720 13.23 5.59 -44.84
N ALA A 721 12.00 5.46 -44.35
CA ALA A 721 11.51 4.23 -43.73
C ALA A 721 11.62 3.01 -44.66
N ARG A 722 11.18 3.13 -45.93
CA ARG A 722 11.29 2.04 -46.91
C ARG A 722 12.74 1.62 -47.14
N LYS A 723 13.63 2.59 -47.33
CA LYS A 723 15.05 2.31 -47.56
C LYS A 723 15.72 1.67 -46.35
N ALA A 724 15.39 2.11 -45.13
CA ALA A 724 15.87 1.50 -43.90
C ALA A 724 15.39 0.04 -43.76
N LEU A 725 14.11 -0.23 -44.07
CA LEU A 725 13.57 -1.59 -44.08
C LEU A 725 14.25 -2.48 -45.12
N GLU A 726 14.50 -1.99 -46.34
CA GLU A 726 15.21 -2.74 -47.38
C GLU A 726 16.60 -3.18 -46.93
N VAL A 727 17.35 -2.27 -46.31
CA VAL A 727 18.69 -2.58 -45.79
C VAL A 727 18.62 -3.56 -44.63
N PHE A 728 17.70 -3.35 -43.68
CA PHE A 728 17.48 -4.28 -42.57
C PHE A 728 17.08 -5.67 -43.06
N ALA A 729 16.22 -5.76 -44.07
CA ALA A 729 15.81 -7.03 -44.67
C ALA A 729 16.97 -7.74 -45.37
N SER A 730 17.85 -6.98 -46.04
CA SER A 730 19.06 -7.54 -46.63
C SER A 730 20.02 -8.10 -45.57
N MET A 731 20.15 -7.46 -44.40
CA MET A 731 20.90 -8.01 -43.26
C MET A 731 20.34 -9.35 -42.80
N MET A 732 19.00 -9.50 -42.81
CA MET A 732 18.34 -10.76 -42.47
C MET A 732 18.41 -11.82 -43.57
N GLY A 733 18.77 -11.44 -44.80
CA GLY A 733 18.78 -12.34 -45.95
C GLY A 733 17.38 -12.70 -46.46
N LEU A 734 16.38 -11.85 -46.17
CA LEU A 734 14.98 -12.07 -46.51
C LEU A 734 14.42 -10.90 -47.35
N PRO A 735 13.35 -11.12 -48.12
CA PRO A 735 12.61 -10.04 -48.78
C PRO A 735 12.05 -9.02 -47.78
N ALA A 736 11.99 -7.74 -48.19
CA ALA A 736 11.55 -6.66 -47.31
C ALA A 736 10.09 -6.78 -46.84
N ASP A 737 9.21 -7.31 -47.69
CA ASP A 737 7.81 -7.60 -47.36
C ASP A 737 7.67 -8.73 -46.34
N GLU A 738 8.50 -9.76 -46.43
CA GLU A 738 8.54 -10.84 -45.44
C GLU A 738 9.04 -10.33 -44.07
N VAL A 739 10.09 -9.51 -44.07
CA VAL A 739 10.64 -8.91 -42.84
C VAL A 739 9.67 -7.93 -42.20
N LEU A 740 8.96 -7.13 -42.99
CA LEU A 740 7.88 -6.27 -42.50
C LEU A 740 6.79 -7.08 -41.80
N ALA A 741 6.35 -8.18 -42.40
CA ALA A 741 5.34 -9.05 -41.79
C ALA A 741 5.82 -9.71 -40.49
N LEU A 742 7.06 -10.20 -40.47
CA LEU A 742 7.69 -10.77 -39.26
C LEU A 742 7.83 -9.72 -38.15
N ALA A 743 8.24 -8.50 -38.50
CA ALA A 743 8.42 -7.40 -37.57
C ALA A 743 7.10 -6.98 -36.91
N LEU A 744 6.05 -6.76 -37.71
CA LEU A 744 4.72 -6.43 -37.20
C LEU A 744 4.12 -7.56 -36.35
N ARG A 745 4.38 -8.83 -36.73
CA ARG A 745 3.99 -10.00 -35.95
C ARG A 745 4.67 -10.02 -34.59
N GLU A 746 5.97 -9.72 -34.53
CA GLU A 746 6.72 -9.68 -33.26
C GLU A 746 6.24 -8.53 -32.35
N VAL A 747 5.93 -7.36 -32.92
CA VAL A 747 5.29 -6.26 -32.15
C VAL A 747 3.94 -6.73 -31.57
N THR A 748 3.11 -7.37 -32.39
CA THR A 748 1.80 -7.90 -31.97
C THR A 748 1.95 -8.95 -30.86
N LYS A 749 2.93 -9.86 -30.99
CA LYS A 749 3.26 -10.87 -29.97
C LYS A 749 3.64 -10.21 -28.65
N ARG A 750 4.46 -9.15 -28.70
CA ARG A 750 4.85 -8.43 -27.50
C ARG A 750 3.68 -7.76 -26.80
N VAL A 751 2.77 -7.12 -27.55
CA VAL A 751 1.55 -6.53 -26.98
C VAL A 751 0.66 -7.64 -26.36
N PHE A 752 0.50 -8.77 -27.04
CA PHE A 752 -0.20 -9.94 -26.52
C PHE A 752 0.38 -10.41 -25.18
N GLU A 753 1.71 -10.56 -25.09
CA GLU A 753 2.39 -10.95 -23.85
C GLU A 753 2.15 -9.94 -22.72
N VAL A 754 2.13 -8.64 -23.02
CA VAL A 754 1.85 -7.59 -22.03
C VAL A 754 0.43 -7.72 -21.47
N ILE A 755 -0.57 -7.92 -22.34
CA ILE A 755 -1.98 -8.08 -21.95
C ILE A 755 -2.15 -9.30 -21.04
N VAL A 756 -1.68 -10.47 -21.50
CA VAL A 756 -1.84 -11.73 -20.76
C VAL A 756 -1.10 -11.67 -19.42
N ARG A 757 0.14 -11.16 -19.42
CA ARG A 757 0.95 -10.99 -18.21
C ARG A 757 0.25 -10.08 -17.20
N ARG A 758 -0.34 -8.97 -17.63
CA ARG A 758 -1.04 -8.04 -16.72
C ARG A 758 -2.27 -8.70 -16.12
N GLN A 759 -3.07 -9.39 -16.91
CA GLN A 759 -4.25 -10.10 -16.43
C GLN A 759 -3.88 -11.17 -15.39
N VAL A 760 -2.87 -12.00 -15.67
CA VAL A 760 -2.41 -13.03 -14.74
C VAL A 760 -1.87 -12.42 -13.43
N LYS A 761 -1.10 -11.33 -13.49
CA LYS A 761 -0.63 -10.63 -12.28
C LYS A 761 -1.77 -10.03 -11.46
N SER A 762 -2.82 -9.52 -12.11
CA SER A 762 -3.99 -8.98 -11.41
C SER A 762 -4.71 -10.04 -10.58
N GLU A 763 -4.74 -11.29 -11.06
CA GLU A 763 -5.39 -12.40 -10.36
C GLU A 763 -4.45 -13.11 -9.38
N GLN A 764 -3.18 -13.24 -9.72
CA GLN A 764 -2.15 -13.92 -8.93
C GLN A 764 -0.87 -13.06 -8.82
N PRO A 765 -0.85 -12.04 -7.94
CA PRO A 765 0.30 -11.14 -7.81
C PRO A 765 1.62 -11.82 -7.43
N GLN A 766 1.54 -12.98 -6.77
CA GLN A 766 2.67 -13.77 -6.28
C GLN A 766 3.33 -14.62 -7.38
N LEU A 767 2.69 -14.76 -8.54
CA LEU A 767 3.17 -15.65 -9.59
C LEU A 767 4.34 -15.02 -10.34
N VAL A 768 5.44 -15.77 -10.47
CA VAL A 768 6.61 -15.39 -11.25
C VAL A 768 6.34 -15.74 -12.71
N LEU A 769 6.38 -14.74 -13.60
CA LEU A 769 5.99 -14.85 -15.01
C LEU A 769 7.21 -14.70 -15.93
N ASP A 770 8.25 -15.48 -15.72
CA ASP A 770 9.47 -15.41 -16.53
C ASP A 770 10.08 -16.80 -16.77
N GLY A 771 11.08 -16.83 -17.64
CA GLY A 771 11.85 -18.01 -17.97
C GLY A 771 11.21 -18.95 -19.00
N PRO A 772 11.88 -20.07 -19.31
CA PRO A 772 11.57 -20.90 -20.47
C PRO A 772 10.17 -21.50 -20.46
N GLY A 773 9.59 -21.73 -19.27
CA GLY A 773 8.24 -22.26 -19.13
C GLY A 773 7.18 -21.24 -19.53
N TRP A 774 7.32 -19.98 -19.10
CA TRP A 774 6.42 -18.91 -19.50
C TRP A 774 6.53 -18.64 -21.00
N ASP A 775 7.75 -18.52 -21.53
CA ASP A 775 8.01 -18.27 -22.95
C ASP A 775 7.40 -19.37 -23.82
N PHE A 776 7.57 -20.65 -23.43
CA PHE A 776 6.94 -21.77 -24.12
C PHE A 776 5.41 -21.64 -24.15
N LEU A 777 4.75 -21.31 -23.03
CA LEU A 777 3.30 -21.18 -22.99
C LEU A 777 2.80 -20.00 -23.84
N MET A 778 3.51 -18.87 -23.82
CA MET A 778 3.16 -17.70 -24.64
C MET A 778 3.33 -17.97 -26.13
N ASP A 779 4.41 -18.65 -26.53
CA ASP A 779 4.61 -19.09 -27.91
C ASP A 779 3.47 -20.01 -28.36
N ARG A 780 3.07 -20.99 -27.53
CA ARG A 780 1.97 -21.92 -27.83
C ARG A 780 0.60 -21.24 -27.90
N ALA A 781 0.41 -20.17 -27.14
CA ALA A 781 -0.84 -19.42 -27.10
C ALA A 781 -0.95 -18.40 -28.25
N PHE A 782 0.18 -17.91 -28.77
CA PHE A 782 0.23 -16.97 -29.88
C PHE A 782 0.27 -17.65 -31.26
N GLU A 783 0.87 -18.84 -31.37
CA GLU A 783 1.01 -19.55 -32.65
C GLU A 783 -0.24 -20.35 -33.06
N ASP A 784 -0.75 -20.09 -34.27
CA ASP A 784 -1.94 -20.76 -34.82
C ASP A 784 -1.67 -22.07 -35.61
N GLY A 785 -0.39 -22.44 -35.89
CA GLY A 785 -0.06 -23.46 -36.90
C GLY A 785 1.08 -24.44 -36.57
N GLY A 786 0.87 -25.72 -36.91
CA GLY A 786 1.93 -26.75 -37.10
C GLY A 786 2.38 -27.54 -35.87
N GLN A 787 2.10 -27.06 -34.65
CA GLN A 787 2.60 -27.69 -33.44
C GLN A 787 1.60 -28.70 -32.83
N PRO A 788 2.06 -29.79 -32.15
CA PRO A 788 1.18 -30.80 -31.56
C PRO A 788 0.31 -30.29 -30.40
N LEU A 789 0.86 -29.42 -29.56
CA LEU A 789 0.14 -28.76 -28.47
C LEU A 789 -0.35 -27.40 -28.95
N LYS A 790 -1.66 -27.19 -28.89
CA LYS A 790 -2.30 -25.90 -29.17
C LYS A 790 -2.89 -25.33 -27.89
N MET A 791 -2.68 -24.04 -27.66
CA MET A 791 -3.29 -23.30 -26.57
C MET A 791 -4.04 -22.10 -27.13
N ARG A 792 -5.16 -21.75 -26.50
CA ARG A 792 -5.90 -20.52 -26.82
C ARG A 792 -6.18 -19.79 -25.52
N ALA A 793 -5.80 -18.51 -25.47
CA ALA A 793 -6.11 -17.64 -24.35
C ALA A 793 -7.39 -16.84 -24.66
N SER A 794 -8.20 -16.61 -23.64
CA SER A 794 -9.41 -15.80 -23.72
C SER A 794 -9.54 -14.89 -22.50
N LEU A 795 -10.03 -13.67 -22.70
CA LEU A 795 -10.30 -12.70 -21.64
C LEU A 795 -11.76 -12.27 -21.70
N THR A 796 -12.44 -12.30 -20.55
CA THR A 796 -13.80 -11.75 -20.40
C THR A 796 -13.80 -10.24 -20.30
N THR A 797 -12.70 -9.66 -19.80
CA THR A 797 -12.50 -8.22 -19.69
C THR A 797 -12.09 -7.66 -21.05
N PRO A 798 -12.81 -6.65 -21.60
CA PRO A 798 -12.41 -6.02 -22.85
C PRO A 798 -11.11 -5.24 -22.69
N VAL A 799 -10.37 -5.10 -23.79
CA VAL A 799 -9.14 -4.31 -23.85
C VAL A 799 -9.46 -2.99 -24.56
N VAL A 800 -9.22 -1.85 -23.92
CA VAL A 800 -9.30 -0.53 -24.55
C VAL A 800 -7.90 -0.09 -24.93
N ALA A 801 -7.64 0.09 -26.23
CA ALA A 801 -6.35 0.54 -26.73
C ALA A 801 -6.38 2.04 -27.03
N LEU A 802 -5.44 2.78 -26.44
CA LEU A 802 -5.28 4.22 -26.53
C LEU A 802 -3.92 4.59 -27.12
N GLY A 803 -3.79 5.83 -27.56
CA GLY A 803 -2.60 6.35 -28.21
C GLY A 803 -2.70 6.31 -29.74
N ALA A 804 -1.87 7.12 -30.40
CA ALA A 804 -1.88 7.26 -31.85
C ALA A 804 -1.68 5.93 -32.64
N PRO A 805 -0.79 5.01 -32.22
CA PRO A 805 -0.56 3.76 -32.96
C PRO A 805 -1.45 2.60 -32.49
N ALA A 806 -2.44 2.83 -31.62
CA ALA A 806 -3.26 1.77 -31.01
C ALA A 806 -3.99 0.89 -32.03
N GLU A 807 -4.61 1.51 -33.03
CA GLU A 807 -5.37 0.81 -34.09
C GLU A 807 -4.48 -0.19 -34.84
N THR A 808 -3.23 0.17 -35.12
CA THR A 808 -2.31 -0.70 -35.85
C THR A 808 -1.57 -1.69 -34.96
N LEU A 809 -1.11 -1.27 -33.78
CA LEU A 809 -0.19 -2.08 -32.97
C LEU A 809 -0.90 -2.98 -31.95
N VAL A 810 -2.11 -2.61 -31.51
CA VAL A 810 -2.84 -3.36 -30.47
C VAL A 810 -3.99 -4.19 -31.05
N LYS A 811 -4.77 -3.63 -31.98
CA LYS A 811 -5.93 -4.34 -32.57
C LYS A 811 -5.62 -5.69 -33.22
N PRO A 812 -4.45 -5.92 -33.86
CA PRO A 812 -4.13 -7.24 -34.40
C PRO A 812 -4.09 -8.37 -33.37
N VAL A 813 -4.00 -8.05 -32.07
CA VAL A 813 -4.08 -9.02 -30.98
C VAL A 813 -5.41 -9.79 -30.97
N ASP A 814 -6.52 -9.22 -31.47
CA ASP A 814 -7.83 -9.90 -31.60
C ASP A 814 -7.74 -11.23 -32.38
N ARG A 815 -6.73 -11.39 -33.24
CA ARG A 815 -6.53 -12.63 -34.01
C ARG A 815 -5.94 -13.77 -33.18
N HIS A 816 -5.20 -13.44 -32.13
CA HIS A 816 -4.43 -14.39 -31.31
C HIS A 816 -5.00 -14.55 -29.90
N LEU A 817 -5.77 -13.56 -29.43
CA LEU A 817 -6.42 -13.57 -28.14
C LEU A 817 -7.94 -13.47 -28.33
N ASP A 818 -8.69 -14.39 -27.73
CA ASP A 818 -10.16 -14.34 -27.75
C ASP A 818 -10.64 -13.28 -26.75
N VAL A 819 -10.61 -12.03 -27.20
CA VAL A 819 -10.92 -10.82 -26.43
C VAL A 819 -11.60 -9.80 -27.34
N ARG A 820 -12.30 -8.84 -26.72
CA ARG A 820 -12.81 -7.65 -27.42
C ARG A 820 -11.81 -6.51 -27.26
N VAL A 821 -11.00 -6.21 -28.28
CA VAL A 821 -10.22 -4.97 -28.34
C VAL A 821 -11.11 -3.83 -28.87
N VAL A 822 -11.11 -2.69 -28.15
CA VAL A 822 -11.84 -1.47 -28.49
C VAL A 822 -10.84 -0.34 -28.67
N VAL A 823 -10.83 0.27 -29.85
CA VAL A 823 -10.07 1.49 -30.13
C VAL A 823 -11.08 2.63 -30.31
N PRO A 824 -11.26 3.52 -29.31
CA PRO A 824 -12.25 4.58 -29.41
C PRO A 824 -11.88 5.65 -30.43
N GLU A 825 -12.89 6.38 -30.91
CA GLU A 825 -12.65 7.63 -31.63
C GLU A 825 -11.89 8.60 -30.71
N HIS A 826 -10.87 9.28 -31.24
CA HIS A 826 -9.96 10.14 -30.47
C HIS A 826 -9.06 9.43 -29.44
N ALA A 827 -8.79 8.13 -29.61
CA ALA A 827 -7.81 7.37 -28.82
C ALA A 827 -6.44 8.07 -28.69
N ASP A 828 -6.06 8.88 -29.68
CA ASP A 828 -4.79 9.62 -29.72
C ASP A 828 -4.71 10.80 -28.74
N VAL A 829 -5.82 11.25 -28.14
CA VAL A 829 -5.87 12.35 -27.13
C VAL A 829 -6.66 11.92 -25.89
N ALA A 830 -6.73 10.62 -25.62
CA ALA A 830 -7.56 10.07 -24.55
C ALA A 830 -7.15 10.55 -23.15
N ASN A 831 -5.86 10.77 -22.90
CA ASN A 831 -5.32 11.46 -21.73
C ASN A 831 -5.99 12.82 -21.47
N ALA A 832 -5.99 13.72 -22.46
CA ALA A 832 -6.59 15.04 -22.36
C ALA A 832 -8.13 14.95 -22.22
N VAL A 833 -8.78 14.02 -22.92
CA VAL A 833 -10.22 13.75 -22.72
C VAL A 833 -10.49 13.31 -21.27
N GLY A 834 -9.70 12.38 -20.75
CA GLY A 834 -9.87 11.88 -19.39
C GLY A 834 -9.60 12.93 -18.32
N ALA A 835 -8.66 13.86 -18.57
CA ALA A 835 -8.41 14.97 -17.67
C ALA A 835 -9.67 15.83 -17.45
N VAL A 836 -10.44 16.12 -18.51
CA VAL A 836 -11.64 16.98 -18.43
C VAL A 836 -12.93 16.22 -18.17
N ALA A 837 -13.05 14.97 -18.61
CA ALA A 837 -14.27 14.18 -18.50
C ALA A 837 -14.40 13.40 -17.16
N ALA A 838 -13.34 13.39 -16.35
CA ALA A 838 -13.35 12.73 -15.05
C ALA A 838 -14.19 13.49 -14.01
N GLU A 839 -14.86 12.72 -13.15
CA GLU A 839 -15.61 13.26 -12.01
C GLU A 839 -14.68 13.52 -10.82
N ILE A 840 -14.98 14.57 -10.06
CA ILE A 840 -14.29 14.86 -8.81
C ILE A 840 -14.78 13.85 -7.78
N THR A 841 -13.87 12.98 -7.34
CA THR A 841 -14.15 11.97 -6.32
C THR A 841 -13.29 12.20 -5.08
N ALA A 842 -13.93 12.20 -3.92
CA ALA A 842 -13.27 12.23 -2.62
C ALA A 842 -13.65 11.00 -1.80
N ARG A 843 -12.65 10.37 -1.20
CA ARG A 843 -12.82 9.17 -0.37
C ARG A 843 -12.37 9.44 1.05
N GLU A 844 -13.21 9.07 2.00
CA GLU A 844 -12.89 9.12 3.43
C GLU A 844 -13.12 7.77 4.09
N GLU A 845 -12.15 7.37 4.91
CA GLU A 845 -12.17 6.11 5.64
C GLU A 845 -12.13 6.38 7.14
N VAL A 846 -12.97 5.67 7.89
CA VAL A 846 -12.98 5.65 9.35
C VAL A 846 -12.89 4.20 9.81
N LEU A 847 -11.98 3.93 10.74
CA LEU A 847 -11.73 2.59 11.27
C LEU A 847 -12.27 2.50 12.69
N ILE A 848 -12.96 1.41 13.00
CA ILE A 848 -13.36 1.06 14.36
C ILE A 848 -12.67 -0.24 14.74
N ARG A 849 -12.04 -0.26 15.91
CA ARG A 849 -11.35 -1.45 16.44
C ARG A 849 -11.73 -1.69 17.90
N PRO A 850 -11.68 -2.94 18.39
CA PRO A 850 -11.75 -3.20 19.81
C PRO A 850 -10.61 -2.47 20.55
N GLY A 851 -10.97 -1.75 21.62
CA GLY A 851 -10.01 -1.14 22.55
C GLY A 851 -9.68 -2.05 23.73
N GLU A 852 -8.88 -1.55 24.67
CA GLU A 852 -8.36 -2.33 25.78
C GLU A 852 -9.39 -2.60 26.89
N VAL A 853 -10.55 -1.92 26.92
CA VAL A 853 -11.52 -2.01 28.04
C VAL A 853 -12.92 -2.40 27.54
N SER A 854 -12.99 -3.40 26.65
CA SER A 854 -14.25 -3.83 26.02
C SER A 854 -15.04 -2.67 25.37
N ASN A 855 -14.30 -1.64 24.96
CA ASN A 855 -14.77 -0.47 24.24
C ASN A 855 -14.39 -0.60 22.75
N TYR A 856 -14.86 0.33 21.94
CA TYR A 856 -14.57 0.45 20.52
C TYR A 856 -13.90 1.80 20.29
N VAL A 857 -12.71 1.76 19.70
CA VAL A 857 -11.94 2.96 19.36
C VAL A 857 -12.16 3.28 17.89
N LEU A 858 -12.68 4.47 17.64
CA LEU A 858 -12.82 5.07 16.33
C LEU A 858 -11.53 5.84 16.01
N HIS A 859 -10.93 5.54 14.86
CA HIS A 859 -9.78 6.21 14.31
C HIS A 859 -10.21 6.94 13.03
N GLY A 860 -10.36 8.26 13.14
CA GLY A 860 -10.59 9.15 12.01
C GLY A 860 -9.28 9.78 11.51
N ARG A 861 -9.38 10.70 10.55
CA ARG A 861 -8.21 11.42 10.00
C ARG A 861 -7.61 12.41 11.00
N ARG A 862 -8.46 13.02 11.82
CA ARG A 862 -8.07 14.09 12.77
C ARG A 862 -8.38 13.75 14.23
N GLU A 863 -9.21 12.74 14.49
CA GLU A 863 -9.66 12.39 15.85
C GLU A 863 -9.52 10.91 16.16
N ARG A 864 -9.40 10.67 17.46
CA ARG A 864 -9.52 9.37 18.11
C ARG A 864 -10.66 9.49 19.13
N MET A 865 -11.67 8.63 19.03
CA MET A 865 -12.83 8.64 19.92
C MET A 865 -13.08 7.23 20.49
N GLU A 866 -13.60 7.14 21.71
CA GLU A 866 -13.89 5.87 22.37
C GLU A 866 -15.39 5.72 22.65
N PHE A 867 -15.90 4.51 22.44
CA PHE A 867 -17.32 4.18 22.60
C PHE A 867 -17.48 2.88 23.38
N SER A 868 -18.50 2.79 24.23
CA SER A 868 -18.86 1.54 24.92
C SER A 868 -19.59 0.54 24.01
N GLU A 869 -20.20 1.00 22.92
CA GLU A 869 -21.06 0.20 22.04
C GLU A 869 -20.62 0.32 20.56
N LEU A 870 -20.52 -0.82 19.85
CA LEU A 870 -20.16 -0.83 18.43
C LEU A 870 -21.19 -0.09 17.56
N ALA A 871 -22.47 -0.16 17.93
CA ALA A 871 -23.55 0.51 17.20
C ALA A 871 -23.32 2.03 17.15
N ARG A 872 -23.11 2.67 18.31
CA ARG A 872 -22.81 4.12 18.40
C ARG A 872 -21.52 4.50 17.70
N ALA A 873 -20.48 3.69 17.84
CA ALA A 873 -19.22 3.90 17.12
C ALA A 873 -19.45 3.88 15.59
N THR A 874 -20.34 3.02 15.11
CA THR A 874 -20.66 2.86 13.69
C THR A 874 -21.48 4.01 13.15
N GLU A 875 -22.51 4.45 13.86
CA GLU A 875 -23.30 5.62 13.50
C GLU A 875 -22.40 6.86 13.37
N THR A 876 -21.55 7.09 14.38
CA THR A 876 -20.59 8.20 14.37
C THR A 876 -19.60 8.07 13.21
N ALA A 877 -19.09 6.86 12.94
CA ALA A 877 -18.16 6.63 11.83
C ALA A 877 -18.80 6.88 10.45
N ILE A 878 -20.07 6.50 10.26
CA ILE A 878 -20.82 6.74 9.03
C ILE A 878 -21.04 8.24 8.81
N GLU A 879 -21.50 8.95 9.83
CA GLU A 879 -21.72 10.40 9.75
C GLU A 879 -20.41 11.15 9.49
N LEU A 880 -19.35 10.80 10.21
CA LEU A 880 -18.03 11.40 10.06
C LEU A 880 -17.42 11.13 8.67
N ALA A 881 -17.46 9.89 8.20
CA ALA A 881 -16.96 9.54 6.87
C ALA A 881 -17.76 10.28 5.78
N ARG A 882 -19.11 10.28 5.89
CA ARG A 882 -20.00 10.97 4.95
C ARG A 882 -19.71 12.46 4.89
N SER A 883 -19.78 13.14 6.03
CA SER A 883 -19.59 14.60 6.12
C SER A 883 -18.26 15.02 5.51
N ARG A 884 -17.20 14.27 5.80
CA ARG A 884 -15.86 14.59 5.29
C ARG A 884 -15.67 14.28 3.82
N ALA A 885 -16.27 13.20 3.31
CA ALA A 885 -16.23 12.93 1.88
C ALA A 885 -16.92 14.06 1.11
N VAL A 886 -18.09 14.54 1.58
CA VAL A 886 -18.78 15.71 1.00
C VAL A 886 -17.90 16.96 1.07
N GLU A 887 -17.39 17.30 2.27
CA GLU A 887 -16.53 18.47 2.48
C GLU A 887 -15.31 18.43 1.56
N ALA A 888 -14.64 17.28 1.47
CA ALA A 888 -13.48 17.07 0.63
C ALA A 888 -13.82 17.17 -0.86
N ALA A 889 -14.95 16.63 -1.32
CA ALA A 889 -15.39 16.75 -2.71
C ALA A 889 -15.74 18.20 -3.07
N LEU A 890 -16.46 18.92 -2.20
CA LEU A 890 -16.78 20.34 -2.39
C LEU A 890 -15.51 21.20 -2.40
N LYS A 891 -14.57 20.95 -1.47
CA LYS A 891 -13.26 21.61 -1.43
C LYS A 891 -12.44 21.33 -2.69
N ALA A 892 -12.50 20.10 -3.19
CA ALA A 892 -11.89 19.70 -4.45
C ALA A 892 -12.57 20.30 -5.69
N GLY A 893 -13.72 20.97 -5.53
CA GLY A 893 -14.40 21.70 -6.60
C GLY A 893 -15.62 21.01 -7.20
N ALA A 894 -16.15 19.94 -6.58
CA ALA A 894 -17.34 19.24 -7.05
C ALA A 894 -18.61 20.10 -6.89
N ALA A 895 -19.53 20.00 -7.86
CA ALA A 895 -20.90 20.48 -7.73
C ALA A 895 -21.81 19.35 -7.26
N SER A 896 -22.57 19.59 -6.18
CA SER A 896 -23.61 18.67 -5.67
C SER A 896 -23.18 17.20 -5.60
N PRO A 897 -22.09 16.86 -4.88
CA PRO A 897 -21.54 15.51 -4.89
C PRO A 897 -22.51 14.50 -4.27
N GLN A 898 -22.69 13.38 -4.97
CA GLN A 898 -23.42 12.21 -4.45
C GLN A 898 -22.49 11.37 -3.58
N VAL A 899 -23.00 10.87 -2.45
CA VAL A 899 -22.19 10.08 -1.51
C VAL A 899 -22.68 8.65 -1.38
N THR A 900 -21.75 7.72 -1.51
CA THR A 900 -21.98 6.30 -1.20
C THR A 900 -21.19 5.94 0.04
N VAL A 901 -21.83 5.28 1.01
CA VAL A 901 -21.14 4.76 2.20
C VAL A 901 -21.15 3.24 2.17
N SER A 902 -19.97 2.65 2.31
CA SER A 902 -19.79 1.22 2.40
C SER A 902 -19.18 0.84 3.73
N ARG A 903 -19.56 -0.32 4.23
CA ARG A 903 -19.01 -0.90 5.45
C ARG A 903 -18.42 -2.27 5.14
N ARG A 904 -17.22 -2.53 5.65
CA ARG A 904 -16.61 -3.85 5.64
C ARG A 904 -16.20 -4.22 7.06
N ASP A 905 -16.66 -5.38 7.51
CA ASP A 905 -16.27 -5.94 8.79
C ASP A 905 -15.23 -7.02 8.55
N ARG A 906 -14.13 -6.96 9.30
CA ARG A 906 -13.19 -8.06 9.36
C ARG A 906 -13.49 -8.85 10.63
N THR A 907 -13.96 -10.07 10.44
CA THR A 907 -14.13 -11.02 11.52
C THR A 907 -13.14 -12.16 11.41
N GLY A 908 -12.53 -12.55 12.53
CA GLY A 908 -11.71 -13.75 12.61
C GLY A 908 -12.60 -14.98 12.80
N ALA A 909 -12.44 -15.99 11.95
CA ALA A 909 -13.06 -17.28 12.17
C ALA A 909 -12.37 -17.94 13.36
N ILE A 910 -13.18 -18.37 14.33
CA ILE A 910 -12.70 -19.12 15.46
C ILE A 910 -12.85 -20.60 15.12
N SER A 911 -11.92 -21.44 15.57
CA SER A 911 -11.94 -22.90 15.38
C SER A 911 -13.21 -23.60 15.89
N SER A 912 -14.06 -22.89 16.66
CA SER A 912 -15.36 -23.32 17.17
C SER A 912 -16.56 -23.03 16.26
N GLY A 913 -16.36 -22.40 15.10
CA GLY A 913 -17.45 -21.99 14.18
C GLY A 913 -18.09 -20.62 14.49
N GLY A 914 -17.61 -19.90 15.51
CA GLY A 914 -17.98 -18.51 15.79
C GLY A 914 -17.09 -17.47 15.09
N SER A 915 -17.43 -16.18 15.20
CA SER A 915 -16.68 -15.07 14.62
C SER A 915 -16.29 -14.03 15.68
N VAL A 916 -15.01 -13.59 15.70
CA VAL A 916 -14.54 -12.45 16.51
C VAL A 916 -14.49 -11.21 15.66
N PHE A 917 -15.08 -10.11 16.12
CA PHE A 917 -14.93 -8.80 15.50
C PHE A 917 -13.50 -8.27 15.68
N LEU A 918 -12.78 -8.06 14.58
CA LEU A 918 -11.40 -7.54 14.60
C LEU A 918 -11.35 -6.06 14.23
N GLU A 919 -12.12 -5.67 13.22
CA GLU A 919 -12.11 -4.31 12.67
C GLU A 919 -13.40 -4.06 11.90
N ARG A 920 -13.88 -2.82 11.93
CA ARG A 920 -14.86 -2.29 10.97
C ARG A 920 -14.22 -1.14 10.22
N ARG A 921 -14.35 -1.18 8.91
CA ARG A 921 -13.96 -0.10 8.03
C ARG A 921 -15.21 0.51 7.42
N VAL A 922 -15.41 1.80 7.65
CA VAL A 922 -16.45 2.60 7.01
C VAL A 922 -15.77 3.47 5.97
N VAL A 923 -16.19 3.37 4.71
CA VAL A 923 -15.66 4.16 3.59
C VAL A 923 -16.80 4.94 2.97
N ALA A 924 -16.68 6.26 2.96
CA ALA A 924 -17.54 7.14 2.19
C ALA A 924 -16.83 7.61 0.93
N VAL A 925 -17.52 7.56 -0.21
CA VAL A 925 -17.04 8.07 -1.49
C VAL A 925 -18.05 9.10 -1.98
N ALA A 926 -17.61 10.35 -2.12
CA ALA A 926 -18.37 11.45 -2.66
C ALA A 926 -17.90 11.74 -4.09
N SER A 927 -18.78 11.63 -5.09
CA SER A 927 -18.46 11.94 -6.50
C SER A 927 -19.40 13.00 -7.05
N GLY A 928 -18.88 13.91 -7.86
CA GLY A 928 -19.69 14.87 -8.59
C GLY A 928 -18.94 15.52 -9.75
N PRO A 929 -19.66 16.12 -10.70
CA PRO A 929 -19.03 16.88 -11.77
C PRO A 929 -18.32 18.12 -11.21
N PRO A 930 -17.32 18.67 -11.91
CA PRO A 930 -16.75 19.97 -11.56
C PRO A 930 -17.78 21.10 -11.55
N ALA A 931 -17.73 21.96 -10.54
CA ALA A 931 -18.53 23.17 -10.49
C ALA A 931 -18.07 24.17 -11.56
N LEU A 932 -19.02 24.73 -12.33
CA LEU A 932 -18.75 25.77 -13.31
C LEU A 932 -18.65 27.14 -12.63
N VAL A 933 -17.88 28.05 -13.21
CA VAL A 933 -17.82 29.45 -12.77
C VAL A 933 -19.24 30.05 -12.73
N GLY A 934 -19.66 30.54 -11.56
CA GLY A 934 -20.99 31.13 -11.33
C GLY A 934 -22.06 30.21 -10.73
N GLN A 935 -21.79 28.91 -10.55
CA GLN A 935 -22.70 27.94 -9.90
C GLN A 935 -22.38 27.69 -8.42
N GLU A 936 -21.62 28.59 -7.77
CA GLU A 936 -21.23 28.42 -6.37
C GLU A 936 -22.47 28.44 -5.46
N THR A 937 -22.87 27.26 -4.99
CA THR A 937 -23.83 27.10 -3.91
C THR A 937 -23.34 27.82 -2.66
N ALA A 938 -24.28 28.44 -1.96
CA ALA A 938 -24.13 29.31 -0.80
C ALA A 938 -23.50 28.64 0.45
N ALA A 939 -22.25 28.17 0.35
CA ALA A 939 -21.51 27.55 1.45
C ALA A 939 -20.42 28.47 2.05
N ARG A 940 -20.23 29.69 1.53
CA ARG A 940 -19.24 30.66 2.06
C ARG A 940 -19.71 31.49 3.26
N THR A 941 -20.94 31.29 3.73
CA THR A 941 -21.45 31.97 4.93
C THR A 941 -21.52 30.99 6.09
N HIS A 942 -20.37 30.61 6.67
CA HIS A 942 -20.16 30.23 8.07
C HIS A 942 -18.66 29.97 8.27
N SER A 943 -17.87 31.04 8.29
CA SER A 943 -16.54 31.07 8.89
C SER A 943 -16.64 31.53 10.34
#